data_AF-A0A0L7QK01-F1
#
_entry.id   AF-A0A0L7QK01-F1
#
_cell.length_a   1.000
_cell.length_b   1.000
_cell.length_c   1.000
_cell.angle_alpha   90.00
_cell.angle_beta   90.00
_cell.angle_gamma   90.00
#
_symmetry.space_group_name_H-M   'P 1'
#
loop_
_entity.id
_entity.type
_entity.pdbx_description
1 polymer ?
#
loop_
_entity_poly.entity_id
_entity_poly.type
_entity_poly.pdbx_seq_one_letter_code
_entity_poly.pdbx_strand_id
1 'polypeptide(L)'
;MFALIILVLTFNPLCKALIAYDCAGRSLNIATFSLTNIGNCEIPSSQPHTENQFIQLLQRTEYTNTRTIQCKIKMDRIIYYCGMHSHISAVQGGQREYLMDVTNELCNQLHKTGQVQFSATDMITGLKANSTTTRSLALAGTLTLDGQCTGAQYSDPFGTWNNVVVQASITITLRSFYAPIRIKTSQVILPSGRHCLVTEEYCEDTEGEATFWTTTSEDNCHFNRYDVLYEGTATKIVPPNSTIGTTIYSLTSDDITFALTTTSSQTLCGYVLLKTEHPKLFILATSKGNTFKSKEKIEVNNLDLLTYVNSKFVYVERHIKTQITELYTNIVHQKCVLEQQVLRNALALANVQPEELALAIMKQPGYMAVTAGEVVHLIKCIPVETIIRHTESCYKEPPVTVRNASLFIKPKSRILTRTAMPKECNELLPTMFEIHGNWYKLGPKPTETLTPPTIRPLTTPTWNYKNPTNLATSGIYSQQQIDELRDHILFPIEKPATLNIMAHGAMGGVIPQGTIHLDNLLDEAAIKRITESTARKIWDLFTTFGSISAGCMGIYLTCRIIKLILDTLINGYALHAVYGWSVHLLSAMWDSLAQFLIFRGTSGTPPQHVGNQPPNESTPMTDEPTRSAISPESTPQQPTHRQLYPSFNKDLYMAEIPLRKGEVYVPVNLKKQFSLPIKLFSAGGRCDVVRRRWS
;
A
#
# COMPACT_ATOMS: atom_id res chain seq x y z
N MET A 1 -21.86 -27.98 -47.47
CA MET A 1 -21.69 -29.44 -47.66
C MET A 1 -20.78 -30.05 -46.59
N PHE A 2 -19.48 -29.71 -46.52
CA PHE A 2 -18.51 -30.29 -45.56
C PHE A 2 -19.00 -30.38 -44.10
N ALA A 3 -19.58 -29.31 -43.55
CA ALA A 3 -20.08 -29.29 -42.17
C ALA A 3 -21.15 -30.36 -41.87
N LEU A 4 -21.94 -30.77 -42.86
CA LEU A 4 -22.98 -31.80 -42.69
C LEU A 4 -22.36 -33.21 -42.54
N ILE A 5 -21.25 -33.46 -43.23
CA ILE A 5 -20.53 -34.75 -43.20
C ILE A 5 -19.86 -34.93 -41.83
N ILE A 6 -19.29 -33.88 -41.26
CA ILE A 6 -18.70 -33.89 -39.92
C ILE A 6 -19.77 -34.20 -38.86
N LEU A 7 -20.95 -33.58 -38.96
CA LEU A 7 -22.07 -33.83 -38.03
C LEU A 7 -22.52 -35.31 -38.05
N VAL A 8 -22.66 -35.90 -39.24
CA VAL A 8 -23.03 -37.33 -39.40
C VAL A 8 -21.94 -38.26 -38.84
N LEU A 9 -20.66 -37.96 -39.05
CA LEU A 9 -19.56 -38.75 -38.48
C LEU A 9 -19.53 -38.71 -36.94
N THR A 10 -19.87 -37.57 -36.33
CA THR A 10 -19.95 -37.44 -34.86
C THR A 10 -21.18 -38.11 -34.23
N PHE A 11 -22.19 -38.48 -35.01
CA PHE A 11 -23.43 -39.13 -34.53
C PHE A 11 -23.49 -40.64 -34.84
N ASN A 12 -22.34 -41.31 -34.83
CA ASN A 12 -22.32 -42.74 -34.53
C ASN A 12 -22.43 -42.92 -33.01
N PRO A 13 -23.59 -43.31 -32.44
CA PRO A 13 -23.57 -43.87 -31.09
C PRO A 13 -22.68 -45.11 -31.15
N LEU A 14 -21.62 -45.16 -30.35
CA LEU A 14 -20.94 -46.43 -30.10
C LEU A 14 -21.99 -47.37 -29.50
N CYS A 15 -22.51 -48.28 -30.32
CA CYS A 15 -23.30 -49.40 -29.87
C CYS A 15 -22.37 -50.31 -29.08
N LYS A 16 -22.15 -49.97 -27.80
CA LYS A 16 -21.23 -50.67 -26.91
C LYS A 16 -21.65 -52.13 -26.91
N ALA A 17 -20.77 -53.02 -27.39
CA ALA A 17 -20.99 -54.44 -27.23
C ALA A 17 -20.99 -54.78 -25.73
N LEU A 18 -21.80 -55.76 -25.33
CA LEU A 18 -21.78 -56.23 -23.95
C LEU A 18 -20.50 -57.04 -23.73
N ILE A 19 -19.51 -56.45 -23.07
CA ILE A 19 -18.23 -57.11 -22.80
C ILE A 19 -18.42 -58.12 -21.67
N ALA A 20 -18.01 -59.37 -21.93
CA ALA A 20 -17.81 -60.41 -20.94
C ALA A 20 -16.36 -60.88 -20.95
N TYR A 21 -15.99 -61.80 -20.05
CA TYR A 21 -14.62 -62.30 -19.95
C TYR A 21 -14.55 -63.82 -20.05
N ASP A 22 -13.75 -64.31 -21.00
CA ASP A 22 -13.44 -65.72 -21.22
C ASP A 22 -12.23 -66.14 -20.38
N CYS A 23 -12.47 -67.03 -19.40
CA CYS A 23 -11.44 -67.60 -18.53
C CYS A 23 -10.93 -68.97 -19.03
N ALA A 24 -11.43 -69.49 -20.17
CA ALA A 24 -11.04 -70.78 -20.75
C ALA A 24 -9.95 -70.66 -21.84
N GLY A 25 -9.33 -69.48 -21.98
CA GLY A 25 -8.24 -69.23 -22.93
C GLY A 25 -6.96 -70.01 -22.61
N ARG A 26 -6.16 -70.33 -23.64
CA ARG A 26 -4.91 -71.12 -23.52
C ARG A 26 -3.74 -70.35 -22.88
N SER A 27 -3.86 -69.04 -22.71
CA SER A 27 -2.84 -68.16 -22.15
C SER A 27 -3.50 -67.23 -21.12
N LEU A 28 -3.33 -67.56 -19.84
CA LEU A 28 -3.92 -66.81 -18.72
C LEU A 28 -2.80 -66.22 -17.88
N ASN A 29 -2.95 -64.98 -17.44
CA ASN A 29 -2.04 -64.38 -16.47
C ASN A 29 -2.56 -64.72 -15.06
N ILE A 30 -1.72 -65.39 -14.27
CA ILE A 30 -2.08 -65.94 -12.96
C ILE A 30 -1.15 -65.36 -11.90
N ALA A 31 -1.73 -64.70 -10.89
CA ALA A 31 -1.03 -64.23 -9.69
C ALA A 31 -1.52 -65.01 -8.48
N THR A 32 -0.62 -65.43 -7.59
CA THR A 32 -0.96 -66.28 -6.42
C THR A 32 -0.77 -65.50 -5.13
N PHE A 33 -1.75 -65.56 -4.24
CA PHE A 33 -1.77 -64.85 -2.96
C PHE A 33 -2.06 -65.82 -1.80
N SER A 34 -1.55 -65.51 -0.61
CA SER A 34 -1.88 -66.22 0.62
C SER A 34 -3.30 -65.88 1.09
N LEU A 35 -4.01 -66.86 1.64
CA LEU A 35 -5.27 -66.68 2.36
C LEU A 35 -5.06 -66.51 3.88
N THR A 36 -3.87 -66.79 4.40
CA THR A 36 -3.58 -66.82 5.85
C THR A 36 -3.01 -65.51 6.37
N ASN A 37 -2.23 -64.77 5.58
CA ASN A 37 -1.57 -63.54 6.00
C ASN A 37 -1.86 -62.35 5.06
N ILE A 38 -2.02 -61.16 5.65
CA ILE A 38 -2.10 -59.87 4.95
C ILE A 38 -0.93 -59.00 5.43
N GLY A 39 -0.32 -58.24 4.53
CA GLY A 39 0.82 -57.37 4.84
C GLY A 39 0.54 -56.32 5.93
N ASN A 40 1.62 -55.87 6.57
CA ASN A 40 1.61 -54.81 7.58
C ASN A 40 1.54 -53.42 6.95
N CYS A 41 1.03 -52.45 7.72
CA CYS A 41 1.01 -51.04 7.32
C CYS A 41 2.35 -50.35 7.59
N GLU A 42 3.37 -50.73 6.83
CA GLU A 42 4.69 -50.09 6.87
C GLU A 42 4.64 -48.70 6.21
N ILE A 43 4.79 -47.65 7.03
CA ILE A 43 4.93 -46.27 6.58
C ILE A 43 6.39 -45.85 6.81
N PRO A 44 7.11 -45.35 5.81
CA PRO A 44 8.46 -44.84 6.00
C PRO A 44 8.43 -43.60 6.90
N SER A 45 8.87 -43.76 8.16
CA SER A 45 8.83 -42.71 9.18
C SER A 45 9.95 -41.69 8.96
N SER A 46 9.71 -40.70 8.10
CA SER A 46 10.61 -39.57 7.83
C SER A 46 10.62 -38.51 8.94
N GLN A 47 10.47 -38.92 10.21
CA GLN A 47 10.54 -38.00 11.35
C GLN A 47 11.97 -37.44 11.49
N PRO A 48 12.14 -36.13 11.68
CA PRO A 48 13.47 -35.52 11.81
C PRO A 48 14.05 -35.75 13.21
N HIS A 49 15.35 -36.06 13.26
CA HIS A 49 16.09 -36.17 14.52
C HIS A 49 16.16 -34.78 15.17
N THR A 50 15.80 -34.68 16.45
CA THR A 50 15.69 -33.40 17.16
C THR A 50 16.56 -33.42 18.41
N GLU A 51 17.47 -32.46 18.52
CA GLU A 51 18.45 -32.36 19.60
C GLU A 51 18.57 -30.93 20.13
N ASN A 52 19.02 -30.78 21.38
CA ASN A 52 19.20 -29.47 22.02
C ASN A 52 20.64 -28.98 21.83
N GLN A 53 20.82 -27.86 21.13
CA GLN A 53 22.11 -27.27 20.83
C GLN A 53 22.22 -25.86 21.44
N PHE A 54 23.29 -25.59 22.18
CA PHE A 54 23.60 -24.22 22.60
C PHE A 54 24.09 -23.40 21.40
N ILE A 55 23.54 -22.21 21.21
CA ILE A 55 23.86 -21.33 20.08
C ILE A 55 23.98 -19.87 20.52
N GLN A 56 24.68 -19.08 19.69
CA GLN A 56 24.43 -17.65 19.56
C GLN A 56 23.79 -17.35 18.21
N LEU A 57 22.70 -16.59 18.22
CA LEU A 57 22.09 -16.00 17.03
C LEU A 57 22.66 -14.58 16.84
N LEU A 58 23.45 -14.41 15.80
CA LEU A 58 24.11 -13.16 15.44
C LEU A 58 23.35 -12.45 14.32
N GLN A 59 23.21 -11.14 14.44
CA GLN A 59 22.80 -10.27 13.33
C GLN A 59 23.99 -9.41 12.90
N ARG A 60 24.24 -9.31 11.59
CA ARG A 60 25.19 -8.33 11.04
C ARG A 60 24.64 -6.91 11.22
N THR A 61 25.46 -6.02 11.77
CA THR A 61 25.10 -4.61 12.01
C THR A 61 25.23 -3.78 10.74
N GLU A 62 24.58 -2.61 10.72
CA GLU A 62 24.73 -1.62 9.65
C GLU A 62 25.30 -0.29 10.17
N TYR A 63 25.15 -0.05 11.47
CA TYR A 63 25.73 1.07 12.20
C TYR A 63 26.60 0.60 13.36
N THR A 64 27.63 1.39 13.68
CA THR A 64 28.43 1.32 14.90
C THR A 64 28.66 2.74 15.40
N ASN A 65 28.71 2.98 16.71
CA ASN A 65 28.97 4.31 17.24
C ASN A 65 30.47 4.57 17.46
N THR A 66 30.92 5.80 17.21
CA THR A 66 32.20 6.32 17.74
C THR A 66 31.93 7.47 18.72
N ARG A 67 32.88 7.71 19.63
CA ARG A 67 32.81 8.87 20.52
C ARG A 67 33.28 10.12 19.78
N THR A 68 32.46 11.15 19.79
CA THR A 68 32.80 12.46 19.21
C THR A 68 33.04 13.51 20.28
N ILE A 69 33.86 14.49 19.93
CA ILE A 69 33.92 15.80 20.57
C ILE A 69 33.65 16.86 19.52
N GLN A 70 32.96 17.92 19.91
CA GLN A 70 32.58 19.02 19.04
C GLN A 70 32.82 20.34 19.78
N CYS A 71 33.36 21.31 19.05
CA CYS A 71 33.83 22.59 19.58
C CYS A 71 33.47 23.72 18.62
N LYS A 72 33.08 24.87 19.18
CA LYS A 72 32.85 26.11 18.43
C LYS A 72 33.22 27.30 19.29
N ILE A 73 34.07 28.18 18.74
CA ILE A 73 34.47 29.43 19.37
C ILE A 73 33.95 30.56 18.47
N LYS A 74 32.95 31.29 18.97
CA LYS A 74 32.40 32.49 18.33
C LYS A 74 33.00 33.73 19.00
N MET A 75 33.53 34.64 18.20
CA MET A 75 34.17 35.88 18.63
C MET A 75 33.39 37.07 18.08
N ASP A 76 32.72 37.83 18.96
CA ASP A 76 32.20 39.17 18.62
C ASP A 76 33.12 40.21 19.27
N ARG A 77 33.85 40.97 18.47
CA ARG A 77 34.79 41.99 18.95
C ARG A 77 34.36 43.39 18.55
N ILE A 78 34.70 44.36 19.39
CA ILE A 78 34.56 45.79 19.14
C ILE A 78 35.90 46.48 19.42
N ILE A 79 36.46 47.11 18.38
CA ILE A 79 37.69 47.91 18.43
C ILE A 79 37.32 49.39 18.47
N TYR A 80 37.94 50.13 19.39
CA TYR A 80 37.91 51.59 19.44
C TYR A 80 39.34 52.17 19.43
N TYR A 81 39.53 53.31 18.79
CA TYR A 81 40.76 54.09 18.88
C TYR A 81 40.80 54.89 20.18
N CYS A 82 41.96 54.88 20.86
CA CYS A 82 42.18 55.58 22.12
C CYS A 82 42.94 56.88 21.88
N GLY A 83 42.21 57.98 21.69
CA GLY A 83 42.77 59.29 21.41
C GLY A 83 43.37 60.01 22.63
N MET A 84 43.85 61.24 22.38
CA MET A 84 44.29 62.16 23.42
C MET A 84 43.20 62.36 24.49
N HIS A 85 43.60 62.55 25.75
CA HIS A 85 42.69 62.61 26.90
C HIS A 85 41.75 61.40 27.06
N SER A 86 42.18 60.23 26.57
CA SER A 86 41.39 58.98 26.55
C SER A 86 40.06 59.08 25.78
N HIS A 87 39.95 59.98 24.79
CA HIS A 87 38.78 60.02 23.92
C HIS A 87 38.66 58.75 23.07
N ILE A 88 37.54 58.04 23.22
CA ILE A 88 37.23 56.79 22.50
C ILE A 88 36.55 57.15 21.18
N SER A 89 37.05 56.65 20.04
CA SER A 89 36.43 56.83 18.71
C SER A 89 36.34 55.53 17.92
N ALA A 90 35.37 55.45 17.00
CA ALA A 90 35.14 54.26 16.17
C ALA A 90 36.19 54.13 15.06
N VAL A 91 36.63 52.89 14.77
CA VAL A 91 37.52 52.59 13.64
C VAL A 91 36.79 51.85 12.52
N GLN A 92 37.28 51.97 11.29
CA GLN A 92 36.81 51.14 10.17
C GLN A 92 37.08 49.66 10.46
N GLY A 93 36.07 48.81 10.28
CA GLY A 93 36.13 47.40 10.67
C GLY A 93 36.14 47.15 12.19
N GLY A 94 35.70 48.14 12.99
CA GLY A 94 35.80 48.11 14.45
C GLY A 94 34.99 46.99 15.10
N GLN A 95 33.69 46.91 14.84
CA GLN A 95 32.89 45.74 15.23
C GLN A 95 32.98 44.64 14.18
N ARG A 96 33.20 43.39 14.62
CA ARG A 96 33.10 42.21 13.77
C ARG A 96 32.83 40.94 14.57
N GLU A 97 31.88 40.15 14.09
CA GLU A 97 31.63 38.78 14.55
C GLU A 97 32.24 37.77 13.57
N TYR A 98 32.90 36.73 14.10
CA TYR A 98 33.47 35.62 13.32
C TYR A 98 33.56 34.32 14.15
N LEU A 99 33.80 33.21 13.46
CA LEU A 99 34.21 31.94 14.08
C LEU A 99 35.73 31.83 14.07
N MET A 100 36.30 31.27 15.13
CA MET A 100 37.73 30.96 15.21
C MET A 100 37.94 29.49 14.86
N ASP A 101 38.86 29.21 13.95
CA ASP A 101 39.26 27.84 13.58
C ASP A 101 39.75 27.07 14.80
N VAL A 102 39.17 25.90 15.06
CA VAL A 102 39.52 25.05 16.19
C VAL A 102 40.23 23.79 15.68
N THR A 103 41.44 23.51 16.17
CA THR A 103 42.14 22.26 15.82
C THR A 103 41.70 21.09 16.72
N ASN A 104 42.04 19.86 16.31
CA ASN A 104 41.74 18.66 17.10
C ASN A 104 42.41 18.71 18.50
N GLU A 105 43.63 19.25 18.57
CA GLU A 105 44.40 19.44 19.80
C GLU A 105 43.73 20.49 20.70
N LEU A 106 43.33 21.63 20.14
CA LEU A 106 42.64 22.69 20.89
C LEU A 106 41.28 22.21 21.41
N CYS A 107 40.49 21.49 20.59
CA CYS A 107 39.23 20.90 21.03
C CYS A 107 39.45 19.84 22.12
N ASN A 108 40.46 18.97 21.97
CA ASN A 108 40.86 18.02 23.02
C ASN A 108 41.31 18.71 24.32
N GLN A 109 42.05 19.82 24.24
CA GLN A 109 42.46 20.59 25.42
C GLN A 109 41.24 21.18 26.11
N LEU A 110 40.37 21.90 25.38
CA LEU A 110 39.12 22.47 25.90
C LEU A 110 38.27 21.44 26.67
N HIS A 111 38.10 20.24 26.13
CA HIS A 111 37.35 19.15 26.77
C HIS A 111 38.08 18.47 27.94
N LYS A 112 39.41 18.55 28.03
CA LYS A 112 40.22 17.91 29.10
C LYS A 112 40.58 18.84 30.25
N THR A 113 40.90 20.10 29.97
CA THR A 113 41.39 21.08 30.95
C THR A 113 40.30 22.07 31.39
N GLY A 114 39.23 22.24 30.60
CA GLY A 114 38.16 23.20 30.89
C GLY A 114 38.62 24.66 30.82
N GLN A 115 39.72 24.96 30.13
CA GLN A 115 40.30 26.30 30.05
C GLN A 115 40.94 26.60 28.68
N VAL A 116 41.03 27.89 28.34
CA VAL A 116 41.69 28.40 27.12
C VAL A 116 42.26 29.79 27.38
N GLN A 117 43.41 30.06 26.78
CA GLN A 117 44.13 31.32 26.90
C GLN A 117 43.99 32.14 25.60
N PHE A 118 43.60 33.41 25.71
CA PHE A 118 43.46 34.34 24.58
C PHE A 118 44.51 35.46 24.58
N SER A 119 45.07 35.79 25.75
CA SER A 119 46.18 36.73 25.88
C SER A 119 47.19 36.21 26.93
N ALA A 120 48.32 36.90 27.14
CA ALA A 120 49.25 36.57 28.21
C ALA A 120 48.62 36.64 29.62
N THR A 121 47.56 37.43 29.80
CA THR A 121 46.82 37.63 31.07
C THR A 121 45.45 36.96 31.09
N ASP A 122 44.81 36.81 29.93
CA ASP A 122 43.39 36.49 29.83
C ASP A 122 43.17 35.00 29.51
N MET A 123 42.83 34.25 30.55
CA MET A 123 42.48 32.83 30.49
C MET A 123 41.03 32.61 30.94
N ILE A 124 40.20 32.07 30.05
CA ILE A 124 38.86 31.60 30.38
C ILE A 124 38.99 30.22 31.04
N THR A 125 38.37 30.04 32.21
CA THR A 125 38.38 28.78 32.97
C THR A 125 36.96 28.34 33.33
N GLY A 126 36.82 27.07 33.72
CA GLY A 126 35.54 26.49 34.17
C GLY A 126 34.60 26.07 33.04
N LEU A 127 35.11 25.93 31.81
CA LEU A 127 34.38 25.37 30.67
C LEU A 127 34.01 23.91 30.96
N LYS A 128 32.80 23.51 30.54
CA LYS A 128 32.29 22.14 30.74
C LYS A 128 31.83 21.55 29.41
N ALA A 129 32.09 20.26 29.21
CA ALA A 129 31.48 19.52 28.11
C ALA A 129 29.95 19.55 28.21
N ASN A 130 29.26 19.58 27.06
CA ASN A 130 27.82 19.76 26.92
C ASN A 130 27.32 21.09 27.54
N SER A 131 28.07 22.18 27.32
CA SER A 131 27.65 23.53 27.71
C SER A 131 28.14 24.60 26.73
N THR A 132 27.47 25.76 26.74
CA THR A 132 27.93 26.99 26.09
C THR A 132 28.24 28.02 27.17
N THR A 133 29.42 28.63 27.10
CA THR A 133 29.89 29.66 28.05
C THR A 133 30.29 30.91 27.29
N THR A 134 29.75 32.05 27.71
CA THR A 134 30.13 33.38 27.18
C THR A 134 30.93 34.17 28.21
N ARG A 135 32.02 34.82 27.79
CA ARG A 135 32.85 35.71 28.60
C ARG A 135 33.28 36.93 27.79
N SER A 136 33.25 38.09 28.42
CA SER A 136 33.83 39.32 27.88
C SER A 136 35.24 39.52 28.42
N LEU A 137 36.19 39.90 27.56
CA LEU A 137 37.58 40.22 27.93
C LEU A 137 38.17 41.30 27.03
N ALA A 138 39.31 41.87 27.42
CA ALA A 138 40.06 42.83 26.61
C ALA A 138 41.17 42.10 25.84
N LEU A 139 41.14 42.12 24.50
CA LEU A 139 42.16 41.46 23.68
C LEU A 139 43.43 42.30 23.52
N ALA A 140 43.30 43.63 23.58
CA ALA A 140 44.40 44.57 23.48
C ALA A 140 43.99 45.94 24.04
N GLY A 141 44.97 46.68 24.58
CA GLY A 141 44.73 47.94 25.30
C GLY A 141 44.05 47.73 26.66
N THR A 142 43.85 48.81 27.42
CA THR A 142 43.12 48.76 28.70
C THR A 142 42.05 49.85 28.77
N LEU A 143 41.00 49.59 29.54
CA LEU A 143 39.97 50.55 29.94
C LEU A 143 39.81 50.43 31.45
N THR A 144 40.03 51.54 32.17
CA THR A 144 39.80 51.60 33.63
C THR A 144 38.34 51.91 33.95
N LEU A 145 37.92 51.64 35.18
CA LEU A 145 36.59 52.01 35.68
C LEU A 145 36.38 53.53 35.68
N ASP A 146 37.47 54.30 35.79
CA ASP A 146 37.50 55.77 35.75
C ASP A 146 37.39 56.34 34.31
N GLY A 147 37.21 55.49 33.30
CA GLY A 147 37.05 55.87 31.90
C GLY A 147 38.36 56.20 31.17
N GLN A 148 39.53 55.98 31.78
CA GLN A 148 40.80 56.12 31.07
C GLN A 148 41.03 54.91 30.16
N CYS A 149 41.40 55.17 28.91
CA CYS A 149 41.87 54.16 27.97
C CYS A 149 43.38 54.26 27.80
N THR A 150 44.04 53.12 27.57
CA THR A 150 45.40 53.06 27.02
C THR A 150 45.39 52.19 25.77
N GLY A 151 45.68 52.76 24.61
CA GLY A 151 45.70 52.01 23.35
C GLY A 151 46.94 51.15 23.18
N ALA A 152 46.76 49.99 22.54
CA ALA A 152 47.84 49.09 22.11
C ALA A 152 47.79 48.88 20.59
N GLN A 153 48.74 48.13 20.04
CA GLN A 153 48.62 47.58 18.70
C GLN A 153 47.82 46.25 18.76
N TYR A 154 46.91 46.06 17.82
CA TYR A 154 46.14 44.82 17.66
C TYR A 154 46.07 44.42 16.20
N SER A 155 46.13 43.12 15.92
CA SER A 155 45.97 42.56 14.58
C SER A 155 45.15 41.28 14.63
N ASP A 156 44.33 41.07 13.61
CA ASP A 156 43.56 39.84 13.40
C ASP A 156 43.44 39.54 11.88
N PRO A 157 42.75 38.47 11.45
CA PRO A 157 42.59 38.12 10.04
C PRO A 157 41.90 39.20 9.17
N PHE A 158 41.38 40.28 9.75
CA PHE A 158 40.63 41.32 9.06
C PHE A 158 41.32 42.70 9.08
N GLY A 159 42.48 42.83 9.72
CA GLY A 159 43.28 44.05 9.69
C GLY A 159 44.29 44.20 10.83
N THR A 160 44.92 45.36 10.88
CA THR A 160 45.83 45.80 11.94
C THR A 160 45.48 47.23 12.33
N TRP A 161 45.36 47.50 13.64
CA TRP A 161 45.04 48.81 14.18
C TRP A 161 46.06 49.20 15.26
N ASN A 162 46.47 50.47 15.26
CA ASN A 162 47.43 51.01 16.20
C ASN A 162 46.72 51.94 17.21
N ASN A 163 47.17 51.91 18.46
CA ASN A 163 46.64 52.73 19.56
C ASN A 163 45.13 52.54 19.79
N VAL A 164 44.70 51.28 19.85
CA VAL A 164 43.31 50.87 20.05
C VAL A 164 43.10 50.13 21.38
N VAL A 165 41.85 50.13 21.87
CA VAL A 165 41.37 49.14 22.85
C VAL A 165 40.38 48.21 22.15
N VAL A 166 40.48 46.92 22.45
CA VAL A 166 39.66 45.86 21.86
C VAL A 166 38.93 45.10 22.95
N GLN A 167 37.60 45.25 23.01
CA GLN A 167 36.74 44.42 23.83
C GLN A 167 36.18 43.28 22.98
N ALA A 168 36.12 42.07 23.53
CA ALA A 168 35.54 40.92 22.83
C ALA A 168 34.64 40.09 23.75
N SER A 169 33.50 39.66 23.19
CA SER A 169 32.58 38.69 23.78
C SER A 169 32.83 37.33 23.10
N ILE A 170 33.44 36.41 23.85
CA ILE A 170 33.81 35.08 23.38
C ILE A 170 32.74 34.09 23.86
N THR A 171 32.08 33.41 22.92
CA THR A 171 31.12 32.36 23.21
C THR A 171 31.68 31.01 22.76
N ILE A 172 31.93 30.13 23.73
CA ILE A 172 32.51 28.81 23.52
C ILE A 172 31.43 27.75 23.77
N THR A 173 31.13 26.95 22.75
CA THR A 173 30.27 25.76 22.85
C THR A 173 31.12 24.50 22.81
N LEU A 174 30.94 23.62 23.80
CA LEU A 174 31.57 22.30 23.86
C LEU A 174 30.48 21.23 23.93
N ARG A 175 30.52 20.25 23.02
CA ARG A 175 29.60 19.10 22.99
C ARG A 175 30.40 17.79 22.91
N SER A 176 29.96 16.72 23.56
CA SER A 176 30.51 15.37 23.39
C SER A 176 29.39 14.35 23.47
N PHE A 177 29.33 13.48 22.45
CA PHE A 177 28.27 12.53 22.20
C PHE A 177 28.83 11.26 21.54
N TYR A 178 27.94 10.38 21.10
CA TYR A 178 28.27 9.24 20.26
C TYR A 178 27.60 9.45 18.89
N ALA A 179 28.38 9.35 17.81
CA ALA A 179 27.89 9.53 16.45
C ALA A 179 27.82 8.17 15.72
N PRO A 180 26.71 7.86 15.03
CA PRO A 180 26.59 6.62 14.28
C PRO A 180 27.40 6.68 12.98
N ILE A 181 28.22 5.65 12.79
CA ILE A 181 28.96 5.36 11.57
C ILE A 181 28.19 4.33 10.76
N ARG A 182 27.85 4.66 9.51
CA ARG A 182 27.31 3.69 8.55
C ARG A 182 28.44 2.82 7.99
N ILE A 183 28.51 1.57 8.44
CA ILE A 183 29.63 0.65 8.18
C ILE A 183 29.82 0.39 6.67
N LYS A 184 28.74 0.35 5.89
CA LYS A 184 28.76 0.10 4.43
C LYS A 184 29.38 1.22 3.59
N THR A 185 29.39 2.46 4.09
CA THR A 185 29.85 3.64 3.33
C THR A 185 31.00 4.38 4.02
N SER A 186 31.46 3.88 5.18
CA SER A 186 32.48 4.52 6.02
C SER A 186 32.18 6.00 6.30
N GLN A 187 30.91 6.31 6.61
CA GLN A 187 30.44 7.67 6.87
C GLN A 187 29.96 7.84 8.32
N VAL A 188 30.48 8.86 9.01
CA VAL A 188 29.90 9.40 10.25
C VAL A 188 28.64 10.20 9.89
N ILE A 189 27.62 10.15 10.74
CA ILE A 189 26.44 11.01 10.65
C ILE A 189 26.41 11.95 11.86
N LEU A 190 26.48 13.26 11.61
CA LEU A 190 26.41 14.30 12.65
C LEU A 190 24.96 14.58 13.08
N PRO A 191 24.72 15.20 14.26
CA PRO A 191 23.37 15.49 14.75
C PRO A 191 22.52 16.38 13.84
N SER A 192 23.16 17.18 12.98
CA SER A 192 22.54 17.99 11.93
C SER A 192 22.06 17.19 10.70
N GLY A 193 22.43 15.90 10.60
CA GLY A 193 22.28 15.10 9.40
C GLY A 193 23.44 15.20 8.40
N ARG A 194 24.50 15.98 8.68
CA ARG A 194 25.69 16.01 7.81
C ARG A 194 26.40 14.65 7.79
N HIS A 195 26.77 14.20 6.59
CA HIS A 195 27.56 12.99 6.36
C HIS A 195 29.02 13.34 6.05
N CYS A 196 29.97 12.70 6.72
CA CYS A 196 31.41 12.94 6.58
C CYS A 196 32.18 11.60 6.58
N LEU A 197 33.35 11.50 5.94
CA LEU A 197 34.07 10.23 5.85
C LEU A 197 34.82 9.94 7.14
N VAL A 198 34.71 8.71 7.66
CA VAL A 198 35.34 8.28 8.93
C VAL A 198 36.85 8.52 8.93
N THR A 199 37.50 8.40 7.77
CA THR A 199 38.94 8.60 7.55
C THR A 199 39.40 10.06 7.61
N GLU A 200 38.49 11.03 7.63
CA GLU A 200 38.84 12.46 7.70
C GLU A 200 39.16 12.91 9.14
N GLU A 201 38.70 12.16 10.15
CA GLU A 201 38.78 12.47 11.61
C GLU A 201 38.23 13.84 12.07
N TYR A 202 37.78 14.65 11.11
CA TYR A 202 37.27 15.99 11.22
C TYR A 202 36.03 16.17 10.34
N CYS A 203 35.04 16.94 10.81
CA CYS A 203 34.03 17.51 9.94
C CYS A 203 33.40 18.76 10.57
N GLU A 204 33.17 19.77 9.74
CA GLU A 204 32.50 21.02 10.15
C GLU A 204 30.99 20.95 9.85
N ASP A 205 30.19 21.30 10.85
CA ASP A 205 28.73 21.33 10.69
C ASP A 205 28.23 22.56 9.90
N THR A 206 26.98 22.55 9.44
CA THR A 206 26.36 23.70 8.75
C THR A 206 26.25 24.95 9.64
N GLU A 207 26.28 24.77 10.96
CA GLU A 207 26.36 25.86 11.94
C GLU A 207 27.81 26.34 12.21
N GLY A 208 28.83 25.78 11.56
CA GLY A 208 30.24 26.05 11.89
C GLY A 208 30.67 25.44 13.23
N GLU A 209 30.20 24.22 13.53
CA GLU A 209 30.66 23.43 14.68
C GLU A 209 31.69 22.39 14.23
N ALA A 210 32.96 22.59 14.63
CA ALA A 210 34.07 21.70 14.34
C ALA A 210 33.94 20.41 15.16
N THR A 211 33.77 19.27 14.48
CA THR A 211 33.58 17.95 15.10
C THR A 211 34.78 17.06 14.82
N PHE A 212 35.25 16.36 15.85
CA PHE A 212 36.39 15.44 15.79
C PHE A 212 36.03 14.07 16.37
N TRP A 213 36.65 13.02 15.83
CA TRP A 213 36.59 11.66 16.35
C TRP A 213 37.91 10.93 16.07
N THR A 214 38.23 9.93 16.88
CA THR A 214 39.31 8.99 16.59
C THR A 214 38.78 7.83 15.75
N THR A 215 39.50 7.44 14.71
CA THR A 215 39.29 6.15 14.05
C THR A 215 39.56 5.02 15.04
N THR A 216 38.57 4.17 15.27
CA THR A 216 38.77 2.92 16.02
C THR A 216 39.51 1.94 15.12
N SER A 217 40.65 1.40 15.60
CA SER A 217 41.40 0.34 14.94
C SER A 217 40.46 -0.77 14.45
N GLU A 218 40.57 -1.18 13.19
CA GLU A 218 39.81 -2.32 12.68
C GLU A 218 40.35 -3.62 13.28
N ASP A 219 39.60 -4.24 14.19
CA ASP A 219 39.83 -5.62 14.59
C ASP A 219 39.87 -6.52 13.34
N ASN A 220 40.90 -7.35 13.19
CA ASN A 220 41.03 -8.32 12.08
C ASN A 220 39.82 -9.27 11.94
N CYS A 221 39.04 -9.44 13.01
CA CYS A 221 37.85 -10.28 13.06
C CYS A 221 36.53 -9.50 12.88
N HIS A 222 36.61 -8.16 12.93
CA HIS A 222 35.49 -7.23 12.86
C HIS A 222 34.28 -7.60 13.75
N PHE A 223 34.52 -8.01 15.01
CA PHE A 223 33.46 -8.43 15.94
C PHE A 223 32.33 -7.38 16.08
N ASN A 224 32.68 -6.09 16.00
CA ASN A 224 31.76 -4.95 16.07
C ASN A 224 30.79 -4.86 14.87
N ARG A 225 31.02 -5.63 13.80
CA ARG A 225 30.08 -5.78 12.66
C ARG A 225 28.95 -6.80 12.95
N TYR A 226 28.85 -7.31 14.17
CA TYR A 226 27.82 -8.27 14.61
C TYR A 226 27.26 -7.95 16.00
N ASP A 227 25.96 -8.17 16.18
CA ASP A 227 25.21 -8.06 17.44
C ASP A 227 24.55 -9.40 17.81
N VAL A 228 24.46 -9.69 19.11
CA VAL A 228 23.94 -10.97 19.64
C VAL A 228 22.46 -10.84 19.98
N LEU A 229 21.58 -11.33 19.10
CA LEU A 229 20.13 -11.33 19.33
C LEU A 229 19.75 -12.28 20.47
N TYR A 230 20.27 -13.51 20.40
CA TYR A 230 19.98 -14.58 21.35
C TYR A 230 21.25 -15.37 21.68
N GLU A 231 21.33 -15.82 22.93
CA GLU A 231 22.35 -16.74 23.43
C GLU A 231 21.64 -17.73 24.36
N GLY A 232 21.85 -19.03 24.13
CA GLY A 232 21.18 -20.07 24.91
C GLY A 232 20.94 -21.36 24.12
N THR A 233 20.15 -22.27 24.68
CA THR A 233 19.82 -23.56 24.07
C THR A 233 18.64 -23.44 23.12
N ALA A 234 18.86 -23.77 21.85
CA ALA A 234 17.81 -23.87 20.82
C ALA A 234 17.61 -25.32 20.37
N THR A 235 16.44 -25.59 19.79
CA THR A 235 16.08 -26.90 19.25
C THR A 235 16.65 -27.03 17.84
N LYS A 236 17.61 -27.93 17.65
CA LYS A 236 18.22 -28.26 16.36
C LYS A 236 17.50 -29.47 15.77
N ILE A 237 16.96 -29.31 14.57
CA ILE A 237 16.15 -30.29 13.85
C ILE A 237 16.95 -30.72 12.62
N VAL A 238 17.41 -31.97 12.62
CA VAL A 238 18.21 -32.60 11.57
C VAL A 238 17.31 -33.53 10.74
N PRO A 239 17.14 -33.28 9.44
CA PRO A 239 16.30 -34.11 8.58
C PRO A 239 16.92 -35.49 8.34
N PRO A 240 16.11 -36.55 8.14
CA PRO A 240 16.60 -37.93 8.08
C PRO A 240 17.38 -38.26 6.80
N ASN A 241 17.30 -37.42 5.76
CA ASN A 241 18.12 -37.50 4.54
C ASN A 241 18.89 -36.19 4.36
N SER A 242 20.20 -36.25 4.62
CA SER A 242 21.15 -35.13 4.51
C SER A 242 21.40 -34.64 3.07
N THR A 243 20.91 -35.36 2.06
CA THR A 243 21.02 -35.03 0.64
C THR A 243 19.94 -34.09 0.12
N ILE A 244 18.83 -33.92 0.87
CA ILE A 244 17.65 -33.13 0.44
C ILE A 244 17.21 -32.15 1.53
N GLY A 245 17.32 -32.53 2.80
CA GLY A 245 16.93 -31.67 3.91
C GLY A 245 18.08 -30.81 4.44
N THR A 246 17.79 -29.54 4.70
CA THR A 246 18.67 -28.61 5.43
C THR A 246 18.41 -28.66 6.94
N THR A 247 19.44 -28.40 7.76
CA THR A 247 19.29 -28.35 9.22
C THR A 247 18.54 -27.08 9.64
N ILE A 248 17.63 -27.22 10.60
CA ILE A 248 16.82 -26.12 11.14
C ILE A 248 17.19 -25.89 12.60
N TYR A 249 17.27 -24.62 13.01
CA TYR A 249 17.33 -24.21 14.41
C TYR A 249 16.05 -23.46 14.76
N SER A 250 15.39 -23.87 15.83
CA SER A 250 14.11 -23.32 16.29
C SER A 250 14.16 -22.95 17.76
N LEU A 251 13.51 -21.85 18.13
CA LEU A 251 13.31 -21.43 19.50
C LEU A 251 11.90 -20.86 19.66
N THR A 252 11.24 -21.25 20.75
CA THR A 252 9.97 -20.68 21.21
C THR A 252 10.12 -20.29 22.68
N SER A 253 10.34 -19.00 22.92
CA SER A 253 10.37 -18.37 24.25
C SER A 253 9.48 -17.13 24.22
N ASP A 254 9.05 -16.64 25.40
CA ASP A 254 8.16 -15.48 25.51
C ASP A 254 8.75 -14.21 24.86
N ASP A 255 10.06 -13.98 25.02
CA ASP A 255 10.76 -12.83 24.42
C ASP A 255 11.08 -13.02 22.93
N ILE A 256 11.44 -14.25 22.53
CA ILE A 256 12.08 -14.55 21.23
C ILE A 256 11.54 -15.85 20.65
N THR A 257 11.00 -15.74 19.43
CA THR A 257 10.53 -16.85 18.60
C THR A 257 11.20 -16.80 17.22
N PHE A 258 11.85 -17.87 16.79
CA PHE A 258 12.36 -18.00 15.42
C PHE A 258 12.42 -19.47 14.98
N ALA A 259 12.37 -19.70 13.67
CA ALA A 259 12.83 -20.93 13.05
C ALA A 259 13.67 -20.57 11.81
N LEU A 260 14.92 -20.99 11.77
CA LEU A 260 15.92 -20.60 10.79
C LEU A 260 16.56 -21.83 10.16
N THR A 261 16.82 -21.78 8.85
CA THR A 261 17.43 -22.87 8.08
C THR A 261 18.88 -22.54 7.75
N THR A 262 19.80 -23.44 8.08
CA THR A 262 21.21 -23.29 7.67
C THR A 262 21.35 -23.55 6.16
N THR A 263 21.87 -22.57 5.43
CA THR A 263 22.09 -22.65 3.98
C THR A 263 23.53 -23.01 3.63
N SER A 264 24.50 -22.51 4.39
CA SER A 264 25.94 -22.70 4.19
C SER A 264 26.71 -22.30 5.45
N SER A 265 28.02 -22.50 5.48
CA SER A 265 28.90 -22.07 6.58
C SER A 265 29.93 -21.03 6.10
N GLN A 266 30.39 -20.17 7.02
CA GLN A 266 31.52 -19.26 6.81
C GLN A 266 32.41 -19.23 8.05
N THR A 267 33.71 -19.43 7.84
CA THR A 267 34.72 -19.27 8.89
C THR A 267 35.06 -17.80 9.09
N LEU A 268 35.06 -17.34 10.34
CA LEU A 268 35.50 -15.99 10.73
C LEU A 268 36.27 -16.09 12.06
N CYS A 269 37.58 -15.82 12.02
CA CYS A 269 38.49 -15.95 13.17
C CYS A 269 38.32 -17.25 13.99
N GLY A 270 38.37 -18.40 13.32
CA GLY A 270 38.23 -19.73 13.94
C GLY A 270 36.79 -20.16 14.22
N TYR A 271 35.84 -19.24 14.35
CA TYR A 271 34.42 -19.56 14.51
C TYR A 271 33.79 -19.98 13.18
N VAL A 272 32.94 -21.00 13.21
CA VAL A 272 32.14 -21.44 12.06
C VAL A 272 30.73 -20.86 12.18
N LEU A 273 30.48 -19.78 11.46
CA LEU A 273 29.17 -19.12 11.42
C LEU A 273 28.30 -19.78 10.35
N LEU A 274 27.18 -20.36 10.77
CA LEU A 274 26.19 -20.96 9.87
C LEU A 274 25.31 -19.84 9.30
N LYS A 275 25.34 -19.65 7.98
CA LYS A 275 24.46 -18.69 7.28
C LYS A 275 23.05 -19.23 7.26
N THR A 276 22.07 -18.34 7.44
CA THR A 276 20.65 -18.69 7.40
C THR A 276 20.05 -18.42 6.02
N GLU A 277 18.73 -18.53 5.88
CA GLU A 277 17.97 -17.99 4.74
C GLU A 277 17.91 -16.45 4.75
N HIS A 278 18.14 -15.81 5.91
CA HIS A 278 18.12 -14.34 6.04
C HIS A 278 19.54 -13.76 5.89
N PRO A 279 19.78 -12.82 4.95
CA PRO A 279 21.13 -12.33 4.61
C PRO A 279 21.80 -11.46 5.68
N LYS A 280 21.13 -11.24 6.83
CA LYS A 280 21.69 -10.58 8.01
C LYS A 280 21.86 -11.52 9.22
N LEU A 281 21.27 -12.72 9.23
CA LEU A 281 21.29 -13.63 10.38
C LEU A 281 22.26 -14.80 10.20
N PHE A 282 23.01 -15.09 11.26
CA PHE A 282 24.01 -16.15 11.33
C PHE A 282 23.86 -16.90 12.67
N ILE A 283 24.14 -18.20 12.68
CA ILE A 283 24.07 -19.03 13.88
C ILE A 283 25.46 -19.58 14.17
N LEU A 284 26.02 -19.27 15.33
CA LEU A 284 27.16 -20.01 15.88
C LEU A 284 26.61 -21.14 16.75
N ALA A 285 26.80 -22.39 16.32
CA ALA A 285 26.57 -23.56 17.17
C ALA A 285 27.83 -23.81 18.02
N THR A 286 27.68 -23.81 19.35
CA THR A 286 28.81 -23.79 20.28
C THR A 286 28.44 -24.38 21.65
N SER A 287 29.31 -24.27 22.65
CA SER A 287 29.06 -24.61 24.05
C SER A 287 29.02 -23.34 24.92
N LYS A 288 28.39 -23.45 26.10
CA LYS A 288 28.27 -22.34 27.06
C LYS A 288 29.67 -21.84 27.46
N GLY A 289 29.96 -20.57 27.20
CA GLY A 289 31.25 -19.93 27.48
C GLY A 289 32.20 -19.81 26.27
N ASN A 290 31.90 -20.46 25.13
CA ASN A 290 32.64 -20.29 23.88
C ASN A 290 31.84 -19.42 22.89
N THR A 291 31.76 -18.12 23.20
CA THR A 291 30.89 -17.13 22.54
C THR A 291 31.66 -16.24 21.55
N PHE A 292 31.05 -15.90 20.41
CA PHE A 292 31.63 -15.03 19.38
C PHE A 292 31.82 -13.58 19.87
N LYS A 293 30.83 -13.07 20.60
CA LYS A 293 30.77 -11.74 21.24
C LYS A 293 29.93 -11.89 22.51
N SER A 294 30.20 -11.10 23.55
CA SER A 294 29.31 -11.01 24.71
C SER A 294 27.95 -10.42 24.31
N LYS A 295 26.85 -10.86 24.93
CA LYS A 295 25.54 -10.25 24.66
C LYS A 295 25.41 -8.88 25.34
N GLU A 296 25.39 -7.84 24.51
CA GLU A 296 25.25 -6.44 24.91
C GLU A 296 23.85 -5.88 24.55
N LYS A 297 23.57 -4.63 24.95
CA LYS A 297 22.32 -3.95 24.58
C LYS A 297 22.40 -3.45 23.14
N ILE A 298 21.65 -4.11 22.25
CA ILE A 298 21.56 -3.76 20.83
C ILE A 298 21.02 -2.32 20.65
N GLU A 299 21.61 -1.58 19.72
CA GLU A 299 21.15 -0.24 19.36
C GLU A 299 19.90 -0.28 18.47
N VAL A 300 18.98 0.67 18.68
CA VAL A 300 17.72 0.74 17.93
C VAL A 300 17.95 0.84 16.42
N ASN A 301 18.99 1.55 15.99
CA ASN A 301 19.39 1.69 14.58
C ASN A 301 19.84 0.38 13.92
N ASN A 302 20.21 -0.64 14.70
CA ASN A 302 20.59 -1.97 14.20
C ASN A 302 19.42 -2.99 14.29
N LEU A 303 18.28 -2.68 14.92
CA LEU A 303 17.16 -3.62 15.03
C LEU A 303 16.38 -3.72 13.71
N ASP A 304 16.60 -4.79 12.95
CA ASP A 304 15.93 -5.05 11.68
C ASP A 304 14.52 -5.63 11.91
N LEU A 305 13.53 -4.74 12.05
CA LEU A 305 12.13 -5.11 12.29
C LEU A 305 11.57 -6.04 11.21
N LEU A 306 11.96 -5.87 9.94
CA LEU A 306 11.52 -6.72 8.84
C LEU A 306 12.04 -8.15 9.01
N THR A 307 13.29 -8.32 9.45
CA THR A 307 13.89 -9.62 9.78
C THR A 307 13.19 -10.28 10.98
N TYR A 308 12.80 -9.52 12.00
CA TYR A 308 12.01 -10.02 13.14
C TYR A 308 10.58 -10.45 12.74
N VAL A 309 9.94 -9.73 11.83
CA VAL A 309 8.61 -10.10 11.30
C VAL A 309 8.71 -11.35 10.40
N ASN A 310 9.72 -11.40 9.52
CA ASN A 310 9.92 -12.53 8.61
C ASN A 310 10.22 -13.83 9.34
N SER A 311 11.04 -13.82 10.41
CA SER A 311 11.34 -15.04 11.18
C SER A 311 10.11 -15.63 11.88
N LYS A 312 9.11 -14.80 12.21
CA LYS A 312 7.79 -15.25 12.70
C LYS A 312 6.93 -15.86 11.59
N PHE A 313 6.90 -15.29 10.39
CA PHE A 313 6.22 -15.91 9.24
C PHE A 313 6.81 -17.29 8.90
N VAL A 314 8.15 -17.40 8.87
CA VAL A 314 8.88 -18.65 8.62
C VAL A 314 8.61 -19.69 9.73
N TYR A 315 8.50 -19.26 10.99
CA TYR A 315 8.08 -20.13 12.09
C TYR A 315 6.65 -20.66 11.91
N VAL A 316 5.69 -19.79 11.57
CA VAL A 316 4.28 -20.17 11.34
C VAL A 316 4.14 -21.14 10.16
N GLU A 317 4.81 -20.87 9.04
CA GLU A 317 4.85 -21.78 7.88
C GLU A 317 5.34 -23.18 8.27
N ARG A 318 6.44 -23.27 9.02
CA ARG A 318 7.02 -24.55 9.46
C ARG A 318 6.13 -25.28 10.43
N HIS A 319 5.52 -24.60 11.40
CA HIS A 319 4.59 -25.20 12.33
C HIS A 319 3.39 -25.81 11.60
N ILE A 320 2.78 -25.07 10.66
CA ILE A 320 1.68 -25.56 9.81
C ILE A 320 2.15 -26.75 8.95
N LYS A 321 3.33 -26.68 8.34
CA LYS A 321 3.90 -27.75 7.50
C LYS A 321 4.12 -29.05 8.28
N THR A 322 4.65 -28.98 9.50
CA THR A 322 4.81 -30.14 10.39
C THR A 322 3.44 -30.75 10.75
N GLN A 323 2.48 -29.93 11.19
CA GLN A 323 1.14 -30.41 11.54
C GLN A 323 0.38 -31.04 10.35
N ILE A 324 0.52 -30.49 9.14
CA ILE A 324 -0.05 -31.08 7.92
C ILE A 324 0.64 -32.41 7.58
N THR A 325 1.96 -32.51 7.77
CA THR A 325 2.73 -33.74 7.50
C THR A 325 2.35 -34.86 8.47
N GLU A 326 2.20 -34.55 9.76
CA GLU A 326 1.71 -35.47 10.79
C GLU A 326 0.27 -35.91 10.53
N LEU A 327 -0.62 -34.98 10.14
CA LEU A 327 -1.99 -35.32 9.76
C LEU A 327 -2.02 -36.25 8.52
N TYR A 328 -1.16 -35.98 7.53
CA TYR A 328 -1.07 -36.80 6.32
C TYR A 328 -0.61 -38.24 6.62
N THR A 329 0.45 -38.43 7.42
CA THR A 329 0.92 -39.78 7.78
C THR A 329 -0.13 -40.55 8.58
N ASN A 330 -0.85 -39.89 9.49
CA ASN A 330 -1.98 -40.47 10.22
C ASN A 330 -3.14 -40.89 9.30
N ILE A 331 -3.51 -40.06 8.31
CA ILE A 331 -4.56 -40.39 7.33
C ILE A 331 -4.14 -41.58 6.45
N VAL A 332 -2.88 -41.62 5.99
CA VAL A 332 -2.34 -42.75 5.22
C VAL A 332 -2.35 -44.04 6.06
N HIS A 333 -2.01 -43.97 7.34
CA HIS A 333 -2.09 -45.10 8.26
C HIS A 333 -3.52 -45.61 8.44
N GLN A 334 -4.46 -44.71 8.75
CA GLN A 334 -5.88 -45.06 8.90
C GLN A 334 -6.46 -45.67 7.62
N LYS A 335 -6.09 -45.14 6.44
CA LYS A 335 -6.46 -45.73 5.16
C LYS A 335 -5.90 -47.14 5.00
N CYS A 336 -4.62 -47.36 5.29
CA CYS A 336 -4.01 -48.69 5.19
C CYS A 336 -4.70 -49.70 6.14
N VAL A 337 -4.96 -49.32 7.39
CA VAL A 337 -5.68 -50.17 8.36
C VAL A 337 -7.10 -50.49 7.87
N LEU A 338 -7.80 -49.53 7.27
CA LEU A 338 -9.12 -49.77 6.67
C LEU A 338 -9.05 -50.68 5.44
N GLU A 339 -8.07 -50.51 4.53
CA GLU A 339 -7.88 -51.44 3.41
C GLU A 339 -7.47 -52.84 3.89
N GLN A 340 -6.71 -52.98 5.00
CA GLN A 340 -6.42 -54.26 5.63
C GLN A 340 -7.69 -54.92 6.20
N GLN A 341 -8.61 -54.17 6.80
CA GLN A 341 -9.91 -54.67 7.26
C GLN A 341 -10.82 -55.10 6.09
N VAL A 342 -10.86 -54.31 5.01
CA VAL A 342 -11.60 -54.68 3.78
C VAL A 342 -11.05 -55.97 3.18
N LEU A 343 -9.71 -56.14 3.15
CA LEU A 343 -9.08 -57.37 2.68
C LEU A 343 -9.39 -58.57 3.60
N ARG A 344 -9.37 -58.43 4.94
CA ARG A 344 -9.81 -59.51 5.86
C ARG A 344 -11.25 -59.94 5.56
N ASN A 345 -12.16 -58.99 5.37
CA ASN A 345 -13.55 -59.27 5.06
C ASN A 345 -13.72 -59.90 3.67
N ALA A 346 -12.89 -59.52 2.69
CA ALA A 346 -12.89 -60.14 1.37
C ALA A 346 -12.40 -61.59 1.40
N LEU A 347 -11.33 -61.89 2.15
CA LEU A 347 -10.78 -63.26 2.27
C LEU A 347 -11.80 -64.28 2.80
N ALA A 348 -12.77 -63.86 3.62
CA ALA A 348 -13.87 -64.72 4.06
C ALA A 348 -14.74 -65.25 2.89
N LEU A 349 -14.74 -64.58 1.73
CA LEU A 349 -15.43 -65.01 0.52
C LEU A 349 -14.68 -66.10 -0.26
N ALA A 350 -13.42 -66.41 0.06
CA ALA A 350 -12.56 -67.30 -0.73
C ALA A 350 -13.21 -68.67 -1.02
N ASN A 351 -13.73 -69.32 0.00
CA ASN A 351 -14.31 -70.66 -0.10
C ASN A 351 -15.82 -70.67 -0.42
N VAL A 352 -16.49 -69.51 -0.37
CA VAL A 352 -17.95 -69.38 -0.55
C VAL A 352 -18.31 -68.81 -1.91
N GLN A 353 -17.59 -67.77 -2.35
CA GLN A 353 -17.84 -67.08 -3.61
C GLN A 353 -16.55 -66.44 -4.16
N PRO A 354 -15.63 -67.23 -4.72
CA PRO A 354 -14.33 -66.75 -5.20
C PRO A 354 -14.42 -65.67 -6.29
N GLU A 355 -15.48 -65.64 -7.09
CA GLU A 355 -15.74 -64.55 -8.05
C GLU A 355 -15.89 -63.17 -7.39
N GLU A 356 -16.46 -63.10 -6.17
CA GLU A 356 -16.60 -61.85 -5.43
C GLU A 356 -15.33 -61.49 -4.65
N LEU A 357 -14.54 -62.49 -4.21
CA LEU A 357 -13.17 -62.25 -3.72
C LEU A 357 -12.30 -61.57 -4.80
N ALA A 358 -12.31 -62.10 -6.02
CA ALA A 358 -11.52 -61.54 -7.13
C ALA A 358 -11.93 -60.10 -7.45
N LEU A 359 -13.24 -59.82 -7.49
CA LEU A 359 -13.79 -58.48 -7.70
C LEU A 359 -13.43 -57.52 -6.56
N ALA A 360 -13.45 -58.00 -5.30
CA ALA A 360 -13.12 -57.18 -4.12
C ALA A 360 -11.63 -56.81 -4.05
N ILE A 361 -10.72 -57.74 -4.38
CA ILE A 361 -9.27 -57.48 -4.43
C ILE A 361 -8.93 -56.58 -5.62
N MET A 362 -9.35 -56.95 -6.83
CA MET A 362 -8.92 -56.29 -8.07
C MET A 362 -9.69 -55.00 -8.39
N LYS A 363 -10.79 -54.75 -7.67
CA LYS A 363 -11.70 -53.59 -7.79
C LYS A 363 -12.28 -53.39 -9.20
N GLN A 364 -12.27 -54.44 -10.04
CA GLN A 364 -12.72 -54.43 -11.43
C GLN A 364 -13.16 -55.85 -11.88
N PRO A 365 -14.09 -55.98 -12.86
CA PRO A 365 -14.50 -57.28 -13.41
C PRO A 365 -13.42 -57.94 -14.28
N GLY A 366 -13.66 -59.19 -14.70
CA GLY A 366 -12.75 -59.93 -15.58
C GLY A 366 -11.57 -60.64 -14.90
N TYR A 367 -11.60 -60.74 -13.57
CA TYR A 367 -10.69 -61.57 -12.79
C TYR A 367 -11.48 -62.69 -12.10
N MET A 368 -10.96 -63.92 -12.18
CA MET A 368 -11.51 -65.09 -11.51
C MET A 368 -10.54 -65.53 -10.39
N ALA A 369 -11.06 -65.93 -9.24
CA ALA A 369 -10.24 -66.60 -8.21
C ALA A 369 -10.44 -68.11 -8.25
N VAL A 370 -9.39 -68.86 -7.95
CA VAL A 370 -9.43 -70.30 -7.68
C VAL A 370 -8.64 -70.56 -6.39
N THR A 371 -9.29 -71.10 -5.37
CA THR A 371 -8.66 -71.47 -4.10
C THR A 371 -8.01 -72.85 -4.20
N ALA A 372 -6.80 -72.99 -3.67
CA ALA A 372 -6.03 -74.23 -3.63
C ALA A 372 -5.30 -74.35 -2.29
N GLY A 373 -5.89 -75.04 -1.32
CA GLY A 373 -5.37 -75.08 0.05
C GLY A 373 -5.37 -73.68 0.68
N GLU A 374 -4.21 -73.26 1.21
CA GLU A 374 -4.03 -71.95 1.87
C GLU A 374 -3.72 -70.79 0.90
N VAL A 375 -3.76 -71.01 -0.42
CA VAL A 375 -3.52 -69.97 -1.43
C VAL A 375 -4.71 -69.78 -2.36
N VAL A 376 -4.76 -68.61 -2.99
CA VAL A 376 -5.70 -68.26 -4.05
C VAL A 376 -4.97 -67.79 -5.29
N HIS A 377 -5.33 -68.37 -6.43
CA HIS A 377 -4.86 -67.98 -7.74
C HIS A 377 -5.86 -66.99 -8.35
N LEU A 378 -5.45 -65.73 -8.54
CA LEU A 378 -6.20 -64.75 -9.31
C LEU A 378 -5.80 -64.84 -10.77
N ILE A 379 -6.77 -65.16 -11.61
CA ILE A 379 -6.64 -65.41 -13.04
C ILE A 379 -7.24 -64.22 -13.79
N LYS A 380 -6.45 -63.53 -14.62
CA LYS A 380 -6.95 -62.48 -15.51
C LYS A 380 -7.53 -63.10 -16.77
N CYS A 381 -8.83 -62.89 -17.00
CA CYS A 381 -9.57 -63.45 -18.12
C CYS A 381 -9.61 -62.49 -19.33
N ILE A 382 -9.88 -63.02 -20.52
CA ILE A 382 -9.77 -62.29 -21.79
C ILE A 382 -11.10 -61.62 -22.11
N PRO A 383 -11.18 -60.30 -22.38
CA PRO A 383 -12.43 -59.65 -22.77
C PRO A 383 -12.92 -60.14 -24.14
N VAL A 384 -14.22 -60.40 -24.25
CA VAL A 384 -14.91 -60.84 -25.48
C VAL A 384 -16.26 -60.13 -25.59
N GLU A 385 -16.62 -59.71 -26.81
CA GLU A 385 -17.92 -59.12 -27.10
C GLU A 385 -19.03 -60.17 -27.12
N THR A 386 -20.21 -59.81 -26.58
CA THR A 386 -21.35 -60.72 -26.43
C THR A 386 -22.67 -60.04 -26.82
N ILE A 387 -23.65 -60.84 -27.20
CA ILE A 387 -25.00 -60.40 -27.56
C ILE A 387 -25.99 -61.08 -26.62
N ILE A 388 -26.95 -60.34 -26.06
CA ILE A 388 -27.98 -60.92 -25.18
C ILE A 388 -28.90 -61.85 -25.99
N ARG A 389 -29.19 -63.03 -25.44
CA ARG A 389 -30.01 -64.06 -26.08
C ARG A 389 -31.36 -64.17 -25.38
N HIS A 390 -32.45 -64.05 -26.11
CA HIS A 390 -33.80 -64.26 -25.56
C HIS A 390 -34.02 -65.74 -25.21
N THR A 391 -34.67 -66.01 -24.07
CA THR A 391 -35.05 -67.35 -23.61
C THR A 391 -36.40 -67.31 -22.91
N GLU A 392 -37.22 -68.35 -23.10
CA GLU A 392 -38.54 -68.47 -22.46
C GLU A 392 -38.45 -68.79 -20.96
N SER A 393 -37.34 -69.41 -20.52
CA SER A 393 -37.04 -69.64 -19.10
C SER A 393 -36.21 -68.50 -18.52
N CYS A 394 -36.43 -68.16 -17.24
CA CYS A 394 -35.59 -67.21 -16.50
C CYS A 394 -34.37 -67.90 -15.87
N TYR A 395 -33.27 -67.16 -15.76
CA TYR A 395 -31.99 -67.64 -15.23
C TYR A 395 -31.39 -66.60 -14.26
N LYS A 396 -30.61 -67.08 -13.28
CA LYS A 396 -29.85 -66.22 -12.35
C LYS A 396 -28.69 -65.49 -13.04
N GLU A 397 -28.13 -66.09 -14.08
CA GLU A 397 -27.12 -65.49 -14.97
C GLU A 397 -27.77 -65.07 -16.30
N PRO A 398 -27.56 -63.83 -16.81
CA PRO A 398 -28.06 -63.39 -18.12
C PRO A 398 -27.56 -64.29 -19.27
N PRO A 399 -28.47 -64.85 -20.11
CA PRO A 399 -28.12 -65.62 -21.30
C PRO A 399 -27.56 -64.76 -22.42
N VAL A 400 -26.50 -65.24 -23.07
CA VAL A 400 -25.84 -64.58 -24.21
C VAL A 400 -25.46 -65.56 -25.33
N THR A 401 -25.12 -64.99 -26.49
CA THR A 401 -24.45 -65.66 -27.60
C THR A 401 -23.05 -65.07 -27.77
N VAL A 402 -22.04 -65.94 -27.89
CA VAL A 402 -20.63 -65.57 -28.06
C VAL A 402 -20.01 -66.49 -29.10
N ARG A 403 -19.51 -65.93 -30.23
CA ARG A 403 -18.96 -66.72 -31.35
C ARG A 403 -19.89 -67.89 -31.77
N ASN A 404 -21.19 -67.62 -31.89
CA ASN A 404 -22.28 -68.56 -32.16
C ASN A 404 -22.51 -69.68 -31.11
N ALA A 405 -21.75 -69.73 -30.01
CA ALA A 405 -22.06 -70.58 -28.87
C ALA A 405 -23.04 -69.88 -27.91
N SER A 406 -24.00 -70.63 -27.36
CA SER A 406 -24.86 -70.15 -26.28
C SER A 406 -24.14 -70.29 -24.92
N LEU A 407 -24.01 -69.17 -24.20
CA LEU A 407 -23.37 -69.08 -22.90
C LEU A 407 -24.22 -68.21 -21.97
N PHE A 408 -23.73 -67.96 -20.76
CA PHE A 408 -24.32 -67.02 -19.81
C PHE A 408 -23.21 -66.18 -19.15
N ILE A 409 -23.54 -64.98 -18.67
CA ILE A 409 -22.59 -64.08 -18.00
C ILE A 409 -22.87 -64.02 -16.50
N LYS A 410 -21.84 -64.10 -15.66
CA LYS A 410 -21.94 -63.88 -14.21
C LYS A 410 -22.18 -62.38 -13.92
N PRO A 411 -23.28 -61.99 -13.22
CA PRO A 411 -23.73 -60.60 -13.16
C PRO A 411 -22.71 -59.55 -12.67
N LYS A 412 -21.96 -59.85 -11.60
CA LYS A 412 -20.99 -58.92 -10.99
C LYS A 412 -19.60 -58.99 -11.63
N SER A 413 -19.07 -60.20 -11.79
CA SER A 413 -17.71 -60.48 -12.29
C SER A 413 -17.57 -60.36 -13.82
N ARG A 414 -18.70 -60.42 -14.55
CA ARG A 414 -18.84 -60.47 -16.01
C ARG A 414 -18.12 -61.66 -16.68
N ILE A 415 -17.81 -62.71 -15.91
CA ILE A 415 -17.20 -63.97 -16.41
C ILE A 415 -18.20 -64.78 -17.23
N LEU A 416 -17.75 -65.42 -18.30
CA LEU A 416 -18.55 -66.36 -19.10
C LEU A 416 -18.62 -67.75 -18.46
N THR A 417 -19.83 -68.30 -18.39
CA THR A 417 -20.11 -69.69 -17.97
C THR A 417 -20.92 -70.43 -19.02
N ARG A 418 -20.75 -71.76 -19.09
CA ARG A 418 -21.53 -72.66 -19.96
C ARG A 418 -22.88 -73.04 -19.37
N THR A 419 -23.02 -72.93 -18.05
CA THR A 419 -24.22 -73.32 -17.29
C THR A 419 -24.68 -72.15 -16.41
N ALA A 420 -26.00 -72.05 -16.25
CA ALA A 420 -26.66 -71.06 -15.39
C ALA A 420 -27.70 -71.73 -14.51
N MET A 421 -28.02 -71.11 -13.38
CA MET A 421 -29.06 -71.59 -12.49
C MET A 421 -30.43 -71.15 -13.02
N PRO A 422 -31.35 -72.07 -13.40
CA PRO A 422 -32.71 -71.70 -13.76
C PRO A 422 -33.44 -71.14 -12.54
N LYS A 423 -34.34 -70.18 -12.77
CA LYS A 423 -35.19 -69.57 -11.73
C LYS A 423 -36.62 -69.43 -12.28
N GLU A 424 -37.61 -69.56 -11.41
CA GLU A 424 -38.98 -69.18 -11.72
C GLU A 424 -39.07 -67.69 -12.10
N CYS A 425 -39.84 -67.39 -13.16
CA CYS A 425 -40.06 -66.03 -13.66
C CYS A 425 -41.06 -65.27 -12.78
N ASN A 426 -40.54 -64.55 -11.77
CA ASN A 426 -41.34 -63.80 -10.80
C ASN A 426 -41.30 -62.29 -11.09
N GLU A 427 -42.45 -61.66 -11.30
CA GLU A 427 -42.57 -60.22 -11.64
C GLU A 427 -42.39 -59.27 -10.43
N LEU A 428 -42.66 -59.76 -9.21
CA LEU A 428 -42.50 -59.01 -7.96
C LEU A 428 -41.03 -58.97 -7.50
N LEU A 429 -40.30 -60.06 -7.74
CA LEU A 429 -38.86 -60.20 -7.44
C LEU A 429 -38.06 -60.59 -8.71
N PRO A 430 -38.03 -59.73 -9.74
CA PRO A 430 -37.45 -60.01 -11.04
C PRO A 430 -35.92 -60.03 -11.01
N THR A 431 -35.33 -60.81 -11.90
CA THR A 431 -33.88 -60.81 -12.17
C THR A 431 -33.48 -59.55 -12.94
N MET A 432 -32.99 -58.55 -12.21
CA MET A 432 -32.54 -57.26 -12.74
C MET A 432 -31.03 -57.25 -12.98
N PHE A 433 -30.60 -56.76 -14.15
CA PHE A 433 -29.19 -56.61 -14.51
C PHE A 433 -28.90 -55.25 -15.15
N GLU A 434 -27.73 -54.69 -14.84
CA GLU A 434 -27.21 -53.48 -15.48
C GLU A 434 -26.55 -53.84 -16.83
N ILE A 435 -27.03 -53.21 -17.91
CA ILE A 435 -26.54 -53.37 -19.28
C ILE A 435 -26.40 -51.96 -19.87
N HIS A 436 -25.17 -51.60 -20.26
CA HIS A 436 -24.79 -50.30 -20.84
C HIS A 436 -25.12 -49.04 -20.02
N GLY A 437 -25.46 -49.20 -18.73
CA GLY A 437 -25.83 -48.14 -17.79
C GLY A 437 -27.32 -48.12 -17.42
N ASN A 438 -28.16 -48.83 -18.19
CA ASN A 438 -29.59 -48.95 -17.93
C ASN A 438 -29.87 -50.31 -17.27
N TRP A 439 -30.97 -50.41 -16.53
CA TRP A 439 -31.35 -51.63 -15.81
C TRP A 439 -32.46 -52.36 -16.53
N TYR A 440 -32.30 -53.66 -16.73
CA TYR A 440 -33.28 -54.50 -17.40
C TYR A 440 -33.72 -55.65 -16.50
N LYS A 441 -35.03 -55.85 -16.41
CA LYS A 441 -35.65 -57.09 -15.90
C LYS A 441 -35.57 -58.11 -17.02
N LEU A 442 -34.71 -59.12 -16.91
CA LEU A 442 -34.64 -60.19 -17.90
C LEU A 442 -35.60 -61.33 -17.50
N GLY A 443 -36.55 -61.56 -18.40
CA GLY A 443 -37.48 -62.69 -18.42
C GLY A 443 -37.91 -62.95 -19.88
N PRO A 444 -39.03 -63.65 -20.14
CA PRO A 444 -39.46 -64.02 -21.49
C PRO A 444 -39.65 -62.81 -22.42
N LYS A 445 -40.06 -61.69 -21.83
CA LYS A 445 -40.04 -60.35 -22.45
C LYS A 445 -39.13 -59.45 -21.60
N PRO A 446 -37.88 -59.18 -22.02
CA PRO A 446 -37.00 -58.31 -21.26
C PRO A 446 -37.53 -56.87 -21.30
N THR A 447 -37.54 -56.20 -20.15
CA THR A 447 -38.09 -54.85 -20.01
C THR A 447 -37.10 -53.95 -19.28
N GLU A 448 -36.97 -52.71 -19.76
CA GLU A 448 -36.19 -51.68 -19.06
C GLU A 448 -36.92 -51.24 -17.78
N THR A 449 -36.16 -50.85 -16.76
CA THR A 449 -36.70 -50.50 -15.44
C THR A 449 -35.89 -49.37 -14.82
N LEU A 450 -36.53 -48.65 -13.88
CA LEU A 450 -35.87 -47.65 -13.05
C LEU A 450 -34.65 -48.24 -12.32
N THR A 451 -33.62 -47.40 -12.15
CA THR A 451 -32.41 -47.72 -11.39
C THR A 451 -32.73 -48.03 -9.93
N PRO A 452 -32.21 -49.13 -9.36
CA PRO A 452 -32.38 -49.42 -7.94
C PRO A 452 -31.61 -48.40 -7.07
N PRO A 453 -32.14 -48.02 -5.90
CA PRO A 453 -31.46 -47.08 -5.00
C PRO A 453 -30.17 -47.67 -4.45
N THR A 454 -29.09 -46.87 -4.47
CA THR A 454 -27.78 -47.31 -3.95
C THR A 454 -27.73 -47.22 -2.42
N ILE A 455 -27.27 -48.30 -1.78
CA ILE A 455 -26.96 -48.31 -0.34
C ILE A 455 -25.77 -47.38 -0.11
N ARG A 456 -25.93 -46.39 0.79
CA ARG A 456 -24.90 -45.41 1.13
C ARG A 456 -24.33 -45.70 2.52
N PRO A 457 -23.03 -45.46 2.77
CA PRO A 457 -22.49 -45.48 4.12
C PRO A 457 -23.15 -44.38 4.98
N LEU A 458 -23.36 -44.65 6.25
CA LEU A 458 -24.06 -43.75 7.18
C LEU A 458 -23.23 -42.50 7.58
N THR A 459 -21.96 -42.45 7.23
CA THR A 459 -21.02 -41.38 7.60
C THR A 459 -20.91 -40.31 6.52
N THR A 460 -21.48 -39.13 6.77
CA THR A 460 -21.23 -37.91 5.97
C THR A 460 -20.02 -37.15 6.53
N PRO A 461 -18.92 -36.97 5.77
CA PRO A 461 -17.75 -36.25 6.26
C PRO A 461 -17.97 -34.73 6.25
N THR A 462 -18.23 -34.15 7.43
CA THR A 462 -18.46 -32.71 7.59
C THR A 462 -17.14 -31.93 7.77
N TRP A 463 -16.36 -31.80 6.69
CA TRP A 463 -15.19 -30.91 6.68
C TRP A 463 -15.54 -29.53 6.12
N ASN A 464 -15.29 -28.48 6.92
CA ASN A 464 -15.50 -27.09 6.53
C ASN A 464 -14.19 -26.31 6.71
N TYR A 465 -13.61 -25.84 5.62
CA TYR A 465 -12.47 -24.92 5.69
C TYR A 465 -12.89 -23.58 6.31
N LYS A 466 -12.12 -23.10 7.28
CA LYS A 466 -12.21 -21.73 7.79
C LYS A 466 -10.96 -20.98 7.36
N ASN A 467 -11.12 -20.02 6.44
CA ASN A 467 -10.02 -19.17 6.01
C ASN A 467 -9.63 -18.20 7.15
N PRO A 468 -8.36 -18.13 7.57
CA PRO A 468 -7.88 -17.07 8.47
C PRO A 468 -7.85 -15.72 7.74
N THR A 469 -8.96 -15.00 7.79
CA THR A 469 -9.12 -13.68 7.17
C THR A 469 -8.07 -12.67 7.65
N ASN A 470 -7.58 -11.86 6.72
CA ASN A 470 -6.76 -10.65 6.95
C ASN A 470 -5.37 -10.83 7.59
N LEU A 471 -4.73 -12.00 7.44
CA LEU A 471 -3.35 -12.27 7.88
C LEU A 471 -2.28 -11.26 7.44
N ALA A 472 -2.48 -10.54 6.33
CA ALA A 472 -1.52 -9.58 5.77
C ALA A 472 -2.10 -8.17 5.50
N THR A 473 -3.40 -7.96 5.72
CA THR A 473 -4.10 -6.68 5.44
C THR A 473 -4.41 -5.87 6.69
N SER A 474 -4.20 -6.44 7.89
CA SER A 474 -4.43 -5.76 9.17
C SER A 474 -3.23 -4.89 9.58
N GLY A 475 -3.16 -3.67 9.05
CA GLY A 475 -2.31 -2.63 9.63
C GLY A 475 -2.80 -2.18 11.02
N ILE A 476 -1.93 -1.56 11.81
CA ILE A 476 -2.32 -0.90 13.09
C ILE A 476 -3.13 0.38 12.81
N TYR A 477 -2.86 1.04 11.69
CA TYR A 477 -3.54 2.24 11.22
C TYR A 477 -4.45 1.92 10.04
N SER A 478 -5.59 2.58 9.95
CA SER A 478 -6.41 2.60 8.73
C SER A 478 -5.75 3.43 7.64
N GLN A 479 -6.15 3.27 6.37
CA GLN A 479 -5.66 4.13 5.30
C GLN A 479 -5.99 5.61 5.57
N GLN A 480 -7.21 5.90 6.05
CA GLN A 480 -7.60 7.25 6.48
C GLN A 480 -6.61 7.85 7.51
N GLN A 481 -6.15 7.09 8.51
CA GLN A 481 -5.17 7.60 9.49
C GLN A 481 -3.78 7.82 8.88
N ILE A 482 -3.40 7.06 7.85
CA ILE A 482 -2.16 7.25 7.10
C ILE A 482 -2.26 8.49 6.19
N ASP A 483 -3.44 8.73 5.62
CA ASP A 483 -3.73 9.88 4.77
C ASP A 483 -3.84 11.18 5.60
N GLU A 484 -4.56 11.17 6.72
CA GLU A 484 -4.60 12.27 7.71
C GLU A 484 -3.19 12.63 8.23
N LEU A 485 -2.33 11.64 8.46
CA LEU A 485 -0.94 11.86 8.83
C LEU A 485 -0.11 12.42 7.67
N ARG A 486 -0.36 11.99 6.43
CA ARG A 486 0.32 12.55 5.24
C ARG A 486 -0.03 14.02 5.05
N ASP A 487 -1.31 14.36 5.15
CA ASP A 487 -1.79 15.74 5.03
C ASP A 487 -1.20 16.62 6.14
N HIS A 488 -1.10 16.11 7.37
CA HIS A 488 -0.45 16.80 8.48
C HIS A 488 1.05 17.04 8.26
N ILE A 489 1.75 16.12 7.59
CA ILE A 489 3.18 16.23 7.23
C ILE A 489 3.39 17.18 6.04
N LEU A 490 2.47 17.19 5.07
CA LEU A 490 2.53 18.07 3.90
C LEU A 490 2.15 19.52 4.23
N PHE A 491 1.22 19.75 5.15
CA PHE A 491 0.69 21.08 5.47
C PHE A 491 1.76 22.16 5.74
N PRO A 492 2.84 21.93 6.52
CA PRO A 492 3.91 22.93 6.70
C PRO A 492 4.69 23.25 5.43
N ILE A 493 4.79 22.31 4.49
CA ILE A 493 5.54 22.41 3.22
C ILE A 493 4.68 23.15 2.18
N GLU A 494 3.39 22.83 2.11
CA GLU A 494 2.46 23.43 1.15
C GLU A 494 2.01 24.83 1.56
N LYS A 495 1.81 25.09 2.86
CA LYS A 495 1.39 26.38 3.43
C LYS A 495 2.06 27.62 2.81
N PRO A 496 3.39 27.73 2.67
CA PRO A 496 4.01 28.90 2.03
C PRO A 496 3.64 29.03 0.54
N ALA A 497 3.49 27.92 -0.19
CA ALA A 497 3.02 27.95 -1.58
C ALA A 497 1.55 28.35 -1.66
N THR A 498 0.67 27.76 -0.84
CA THR A 498 -0.77 28.11 -0.77
C THR A 498 -0.97 29.58 -0.41
N LEU A 499 -0.21 30.11 0.56
CA LEU A 499 -0.25 31.53 0.94
C LEU A 499 0.24 32.44 -0.19
N ASN A 500 1.29 32.07 -0.91
CA ASN A 500 1.77 32.84 -2.07
C ASN A 500 0.76 32.81 -3.24
N ILE A 501 0.11 31.67 -3.50
CA ILE A 501 -0.96 31.56 -4.51
C ILE A 501 -2.18 32.41 -4.10
N MET A 502 -2.56 32.39 -2.81
CA MET A 502 -3.65 33.21 -2.28
C MET A 502 -3.33 34.70 -2.34
N ALA A 503 -2.09 35.11 -2.03
CA ALA A 503 -1.63 36.49 -2.17
C ALA A 503 -1.59 36.94 -3.63
N HIS A 504 -1.10 36.09 -4.55
CA HIS A 504 -1.12 36.33 -5.99
C HIS A 504 -2.56 36.52 -6.51
N GLY A 505 -3.49 35.66 -6.07
CA GLY A 505 -4.92 35.80 -6.35
C GLY A 505 -5.54 37.08 -5.81
N ALA A 506 -5.21 37.47 -4.57
CA ALA A 506 -5.65 38.72 -3.96
C ALA A 506 -5.08 39.97 -4.65
N MET A 507 -3.92 39.86 -5.30
CA MET A 507 -3.36 40.89 -6.19
C MET A 507 -3.93 40.87 -7.62
N GLY A 508 -4.95 40.04 -7.89
CA GLY A 508 -5.62 39.94 -9.20
C GLY A 508 -5.00 38.94 -10.18
N GLY A 509 -4.03 38.14 -9.74
CA GLY A 509 -3.42 37.07 -10.54
C GLY A 509 -4.34 35.84 -10.68
N VAL A 510 -4.19 35.09 -11.78
CA VAL A 510 -4.97 33.86 -12.02
C VAL A 510 -4.53 32.76 -11.04
N ILE A 511 -5.50 32.15 -10.35
CA ILE A 511 -5.28 30.98 -9.48
C ILE A 511 -5.39 29.70 -10.34
N PRO A 512 -4.41 28.77 -10.28
CA PRO A 512 -4.50 27.50 -11.02
C PRO A 512 -5.62 26.59 -10.50
N GLN A 513 -6.39 26.01 -11.43
CA GLN A 513 -7.48 25.07 -11.14
C GLN A 513 -7.00 23.91 -10.23
N GLY A 514 -7.77 23.60 -9.19
CA GLY A 514 -7.47 22.50 -8.26
C GLY A 514 -6.47 22.82 -7.14
N THR A 515 -5.90 24.02 -7.06
CA THR A 515 -4.93 24.38 -5.99
C THR A 515 -5.56 24.91 -4.71
N ILE A 516 -6.70 25.61 -4.81
CA ILE A 516 -7.43 26.18 -3.66
C ILE A 516 -8.94 26.04 -3.92
N HIS A 517 -9.65 25.37 -3.01
CA HIS A 517 -11.12 25.36 -3.00
C HIS A 517 -11.63 26.60 -2.27
N LEU A 518 -12.01 27.63 -3.04
CA LEU A 518 -12.47 28.91 -2.51
C LEU A 518 -13.75 28.78 -1.66
N ASP A 519 -14.56 27.76 -1.96
CA ASP A 519 -15.79 27.40 -1.22
C ASP A 519 -15.53 27.06 0.26
N ASN A 520 -14.32 26.57 0.58
CA ASN A 520 -13.89 26.27 1.96
C ASN A 520 -13.28 27.50 2.67
N LEU A 521 -13.05 28.61 1.96
CA LEU A 521 -12.50 29.87 2.49
C LEU A 521 -13.57 30.96 2.67
N LEU A 522 -14.71 30.84 1.98
CA LEU A 522 -15.83 31.77 2.04
C LEU A 522 -17.02 31.10 2.73
N ASP A 523 -17.22 31.41 4.01
CA ASP A 523 -18.42 31.01 4.77
C ASP A 523 -19.70 31.40 3.98
N GLU A 524 -20.62 30.44 3.83
CA GLU A 524 -21.89 30.61 3.14
C GLU A 524 -22.69 31.80 3.69
N ALA A 525 -22.57 32.07 4.99
CA ALA A 525 -23.18 33.24 5.63
C ALA A 525 -22.57 34.58 5.18
N ALA A 526 -21.29 34.60 4.78
CA ALA A 526 -20.63 35.79 4.23
C ALA A 526 -21.09 36.05 2.79
N ILE A 527 -21.12 35.01 1.94
CA ILE A 527 -21.60 35.11 0.55
C ILE A 527 -23.03 35.66 0.52
N LYS A 528 -23.94 35.08 1.33
CA LYS A 528 -25.34 35.51 1.40
C LYS A 528 -25.51 36.98 1.78
N ARG A 529 -24.70 37.48 2.74
CA ARG A 529 -24.70 38.91 3.15
C ARG A 529 -24.23 39.84 2.03
N ILE A 530 -23.25 39.43 1.23
CA ILE A 530 -22.76 40.21 0.08
C ILE A 530 -23.84 40.31 -1.00
N THR A 531 -24.52 39.21 -1.32
CA THR A 531 -25.64 39.20 -2.29
C THR A 531 -26.79 40.10 -1.84
N GLU A 532 -27.26 39.94 -0.59
CA GLU A 532 -28.40 40.69 -0.04
C GLU A 532 -28.17 42.21 0.08
N SER A 533 -26.93 42.65 0.31
CA SER A 533 -26.58 44.07 0.45
C SER A 533 -26.34 44.74 -0.90
N THR A 534 -25.74 44.01 -1.85
CA THR A 534 -25.47 44.52 -3.21
C THR A 534 -26.76 44.65 -4.02
N ALA A 535 -27.65 43.65 -3.98
CA ALA A 535 -28.93 43.69 -4.69
C ALA A 535 -29.80 44.89 -4.27
N ARG A 536 -29.85 45.20 -2.96
CA ARG A 536 -30.59 46.36 -2.44
C ARG A 536 -30.07 47.70 -2.97
N LYS A 537 -28.74 47.90 -3.04
CA LYS A 537 -28.15 49.13 -3.59
C LYS A 537 -28.42 49.33 -5.09
N ILE A 538 -28.38 48.26 -5.88
CA ILE A 538 -28.64 48.33 -7.33
C ILE A 538 -30.10 48.71 -7.60
N TRP A 539 -31.04 48.15 -6.82
CA TRP A 539 -32.47 48.43 -6.96
C TRP A 539 -32.83 49.89 -6.67
N ASP A 540 -32.30 50.43 -5.56
CA ASP A 540 -32.54 51.81 -5.12
C ASP A 540 -32.11 52.83 -6.20
N LEU A 541 -30.90 52.66 -6.74
CA LEU A 541 -30.37 53.48 -7.83
C LEU A 541 -31.26 53.45 -9.09
N PHE A 542 -31.76 52.27 -9.48
CA PHE A 542 -32.64 52.14 -10.64
C PHE A 542 -33.99 52.87 -10.44
N THR A 543 -34.57 52.82 -9.23
CA THR A 543 -35.83 53.50 -8.93
C THR A 543 -35.71 55.03 -8.94
N THR A 544 -34.60 55.59 -8.46
CA THR A 544 -34.37 57.05 -8.49
C THR A 544 -34.21 57.61 -9.91
N PHE A 545 -33.56 56.88 -10.83
CA PHE A 545 -33.42 57.31 -12.22
C PHE A 545 -34.77 57.33 -12.97
N GLY A 546 -35.65 56.35 -12.68
CA GLY A 546 -36.99 56.28 -13.27
C GLY A 546 -37.92 57.43 -12.89
N SER A 547 -37.85 57.92 -11.64
CA SER A 547 -38.75 59.00 -11.18
C SER A 547 -38.38 60.37 -11.79
N ILE A 548 -37.08 60.67 -11.89
CA ILE A 548 -36.59 61.96 -12.43
C ILE A 548 -36.91 62.08 -13.93
N SER A 549 -36.67 61.02 -14.69
CA SER A 549 -36.91 61.00 -16.15
C SER A 549 -38.39 61.16 -16.52
N ALA A 550 -39.30 60.54 -15.75
CA ALA A 550 -40.74 60.70 -15.94
C ALA A 550 -41.22 62.16 -15.73
N GLY A 551 -40.71 62.86 -14.70
CA GLY A 551 -41.07 64.24 -14.41
C GLY A 551 -40.70 65.22 -15.53
N CYS A 552 -39.48 65.12 -16.06
CA CYS A 552 -39.03 65.97 -17.16
C CYS A 552 -39.85 65.78 -18.44
N MET A 553 -40.22 64.53 -18.77
CA MET A 553 -40.99 64.22 -19.97
C MET A 553 -42.43 64.77 -19.90
N GLY A 554 -43.05 64.76 -18.71
CA GLY A 554 -44.37 65.35 -18.48
C GLY A 554 -44.40 66.85 -18.79
N ILE A 555 -43.45 67.61 -18.22
CA ILE A 555 -43.34 69.06 -18.41
C ILE A 555 -43.15 69.42 -19.90
N TYR A 556 -42.27 68.69 -20.60
CA TYR A 556 -42.02 68.90 -22.03
C TYR A 556 -43.30 68.77 -22.89
N LEU A 557 -44.12 67.74 -22.62
CA LEU A 557 -45.36 67.51 -23.35
C LEU A 557 -46.39 68.63 -23.10
N THR A 558 -46.54 69.10 -21.85
CA THR A 558 -47.43 70.21 -21.52
C THR A 558 -47.06 71.50 -22.28
N CYS A 559 -45.77 71.86 -22.31
CA CYS A 559 -45.30 73.03 -23.04
C CYS A 559 -45.57 72.92 -24.56
N ARG A 560 -45.40 71.73 -25.15
CA ARG A 560 -45.63 71.53 -26.60
C ARG A 560 -47.11 71.67 -26.99
N ILE A 561 -48.04 71.23 -26.12
CA ILE A 561 -49.49 71.37 -26.34
C ILE A 561 -49.89 72.86 -26.32
N ILE A 562 -49.39 73.64 -25.35
CA ILE A 562 -49.70 75.07 -25.24
C ILE A 562 -49.28 75.84 -26.50
N LYS A 563 -48.07 75.57 -27.04
CA LYS A 563 -47.61 76.21 -28.27
C LYS A 563 -48.56 75.92 -29.46
N LEU A 564 -48.95 74.67 -29.66
CA LEU A 564 -49.78 74.26 -30.80
C LEU A 564 -51.14 75.00 -30.84
N ILE A 565 -51.73 75.24 -29.66
CA ILE A 565 -52.99 76.00 -29.53
C ILE A 565 -52.80 77.46 -29.99
N LEU A 566 -51.70 78.11 -29.57
CA LEU A 566 -51.40 79.49 -29.95
C LEU A 566 -51.11 79.63 -31.45
N ASP A 567 -50.27 78.76 -32.02
CA ASP A 567 -49.93 78.76 -33.45
C ASP A 567 -51.19 78.58 -34.32
N THR A 568 -52.14 77.73 -33.89
CA THR A 568 -53.42 77.48 -34.58
C THR A 568 -54.31 78.74 -34.59
N LEU A 569 -54.40 79.45 -33.47
CA LEU A 569 -55.22 80.67 -33.34
C LEU A 569 -54.68 81.82 -34.21
N ILE A 570 -53.35 82.02 -34.23
CA ILE A 570 -52.70 83.06 -35.03
C ILE A 570 -52.90 82.78 -36.53
N ASN A 571 -52.68 81.55 -36.98
CA ASN A 571 -52.89 81.15 -38.37
C ASN A 571 -54.35 81.24 -38.81
N GLY A 572 -55.31 80.91 -37.93
CA GLY A 572 -56.74 81.07 -38.19
C GLY A 572 -57.14 82.52 -38.44
N TYR A 573 -56.63 83.44 -37.61
CA TYR A 573 -56.85 84.89 -37.80
C TYR A 573 -56.22 85.39 -39.11
N ALA A 574 -54.98 84.98 -39.41
CA ALA A 574 -54.28 85.38 -40.62
C ALA A 574 -54.96 84.90 -41.92
N LEU A 575 -55.49 83.67 -41.95
CA LEU A 575 -56.27 83.19 -43.12
C LEU A 575 -57.60 83.93 -43.27
N HIS A 576 -58.31 84.20 -42.17
CA HIS A 576 -59.56 84.96 -42.22
C HIS A 576 -59.32 86.39 -42.76
N ALA A 577 -58.19 87.01 -42.44
CA ALA A 577 -57.84 88.34 -42.95
C ALA A 577 -57.56 88.37 -44.46
N VAL A 578 -57.07 87.28 -45.07
CA VAL A 578 -56.73 87.21 -46.51
C VAL A 578 -57.88 86.68 -47.36
N TYR A 579 -58.57 85.63 -46.92
CA TYR A 579 -59.58 84.90 -47.69
C TYR A 579 -61.02 85.05 -47.17
N GLY A 580 -61.23 85.84 -46.11
CA GLY A 580 -62.53 85.98 -45.46
C GLY A 580 -63.07 84.65 -44.93
N TRP A 581 -64.38 84.58 -44.76
CA TRP A 581 -65.06 83.38 -44.26
C TRP A 581 -65.22 82.33 -45.37
N SER A 582 -64.19 81.50 -45.56
CA SER A 582 -64.13 80.46 -46.58
C SER A 582 -63.63 79.13 -46.01
N VAL A 583 -63.78 78.04 -46.77
CA VAL A 583 -63.39 76.66 -46.38
C VAL A 583 -61.89 76.57 -46.03
N HIS A 584 -61.07 77.48 -46.55
CA HIS A 584 -59.63 77.53 -46.30
C HIS A 584 -59.27 77.68 -44.80
N LEU A 585 -60.15 78.26 -43.97
CA LEU A 585 -59.91 78.38 -42.52
C LEU A 585 -59.64 77.04 -41.81
N LEU A 586 -60.13 75.91 -42.34
CA LEU A 586 -59.84 74.59 -41.78
C LEU A 586 -58.35 74.19 -41.86
N SER A 587 -57.54 74.83 -42.71
CA SER A 587 -56.11 74.54 -42.77
C SER A 587 -55.29 75.19 -41.65
N ALA A 588 -55.89 76.03 -40.80
CA ALA A 588 -55.21 76.72 -39.70
C ALA A 588 -54.56 75.76 -38.68
N MET A 589 -55.03 74.51 -38.59
CA MET A 589 -54.43 73.47 -37.74
C MET A 589 -53.08 72.93 -38.26
N TRP A 590 -52.68 73.27 -39.49
CA TRP A 590 -51.38 72.95 -40.07
C TRP A 590 -50.68 74.23 -40.51
N ASP A 591 -49.76 74.71 -39.67
CA ASP A 591 -48.93 75.91 -39.88
C ASP A 591 -48.33 75.99 -41.30
N SER A 592 -47.78 74.88 -41.81
CA SER A 592 -47.22 74.81 -43.17
C SER A 592 -48.25 75.02 -44.31
N LEU A 593 -49.50 74.58 -44.12
CA LEU A 593 -50.58 74.82 -45.08
C LEU A 593 -51.15 76.24 -44.96
N ALA A 594 -51.24 76.76 -43.73
CA ALA A 594 -51.66 78.13 -43.47
C ALA A 594 -50.71 79.15 -44.12
N GLN A 595 -49.41 79.05 -43.84
CA GLN A 595 -48.39 79.95 -44.41
C GLN A 595 -48.35 79.89 -45.94
N PHE A 596 -48.49 78.70 -46.54
CA PHE A 596 -48.54 78.54 -48.00
C PHE A 596 -49.72 79.27 -48.65
N LEU A 597 -50.90 79.22 -48.03
CA LEU A 597 -52.08 79.93 -48.51
C LEU A 597 -51.94 81.45 -48.34
N ILE A 598 -51.45 81.93 -47.19
CA ILE A 598 -51.19 83.36 -46.94
C ILE A 598 -50.21 83.93 -47.99
N PHE A 599 -49.10 83.23 -48.25
CA PHE A 599 -48.09 83.65 -49.23
C PHE A 599 -48.67 83.75 -50.65
N ARG A 600 -49.49 82.77 -51.05
CA ARG A 600 -50.14 82.76 -52.38
C ARG A 600 -51.21 83.86 -52.53
N GLY A 601 -51.77 84.36 -51.44
CA GLY A 601 -52.70 85.50 -51.45
C GLY A 601 -52.02 86.87 -51.57
N THR A 602 -50.71 86.97 -51.34
CA THR A 602 -50.00 88.26 -51.16
C THR A 602 -48.85 88.52 -52.14
N SER A 603 -48.55 87.59 -53.05
CA SER A 603 -47.45 87.71 -54.02
C SER A 603 -47.72 88.77 -55.10
N GLY A 604 -47.43 90.05 -54.78
CA GLY A 604 -47.84 91.21 -55.59
C GLY A 604 -46.79 92.31 -55.88
N THR A 605 -45.64 92.41 -55.18
CA THR A 605 -44.43 93.17 -55.61
C THR A 605 -43.23 93.02 -54.63
N PRO A 606 -41.95 93.07 -55.11
CA PRO A 606 -40.70 93.16 -54.30
C PRO A 606 -40.21 94.65 -54.20
N PRO A 607 -38.98 95.07 -53.70
CA PRO A 607 -37.73 94.29 -53.47
C PRO A 607 -36.71 94.71 -52.34
N GLN A 608 -35.60 93.95 -52.26
CA GLN A 608 -34.18 94.32 -51.97
C GLN A 608 -33.56 94.49 -50.55
N HIS A 609 -32.21 94.32 -50.54
CA HIS A 609 -31.20 94.15 -49.45
C HIS A 609 -30.95 95.42 -48.57
N VAL A 610 -30.15 95.45 -47.47
CA VAL A 610 -28.77 94.95 -47.13
C VAL A 610 -28.64 94.82 -45.59
N GLY A 611 -27.77 94.02 -44.92
CA GLY A 611 -26.70 93.07 -45.32
C GLY A 611 -25.69 92.84 -44.15
N ASN A 612 -24.42 92.47 -44.45
CA ASN A 612 -23.24 92.37 -43.53
C ASN A 612 -23.23 91.24 -42.44
N GLN A 613 -22.10 90.71 -41.94
CA GLN A 613 -20.68 90.62 -42.39
C GLN A 613 -19.90 89.51 -41.61
N PRO A 614 -18.93 88.76 -42.20
CA PRO A 614 -18.09 87.68 -41.58
C PRO A 614 -16.69 88.22 -41.12
N PRO A 615 -15.56 87.47 -40.83
CA PRO A 615 -15.16 86.06 -41.12
C PRO A 615 -14.23 85.31 -40.09
N ASN A 616 -13.53 84.25 -40.58
CA ASN A 616 -12.31 83.53 -40.11
C ASN A 616 -12.41 82.18 -39.31
N GLU A 617 -11.50 81.17 -39.44
CA GLU A 617 -10.86 80.45 -40.59
C GLU A 617 -9.72 79.47 -40.12
N SER A 618 -9.47 78.35 -40.84
CA SER A 618 -8.17 77.60 -41.09
C SER A 618 -8.11 76.05 -40.85
N THR A 619 -7.06 75.39 -41.41
CA THR A 619 -6.82 73.91 -41.63
C THR A 619 -5.27 73.61 -41.69
N PRO A 620 -4.60 72.56 -42.30
CA PRO A 620 -4.97 71.36 -43.13
C PRO A 620 -4.13 70.02 -42.95
N MET A 621 -4.45 68.93 -43.73
CA MET A 621 -3.53 67.89 -44.37
C MET A 621 -2.64 66.92 -43.49
N THR A 622 -1.88 65.85 -43.90
CA THR A 622 -1.68 64.81 -45.00
C THR A 622 -0.56 63.78 -44.56
N ASP A 623 -0.07 62.68 -45.19
CA ASP A 623 -0.53 61.64 -46.18
C ASP A 623 0.44 60.39 -46.27
N GLU A 624 -0.07 59.25 -46.81
CA GLU A 624 0.56 58.16 -47.65
C GLU A 624 1.74 57.20 -47.22
N PRO A 625 2.00 56.04 -47.94
CA PRO A 625 2.85 54.88 -47.50
C PRO A 625 3.93 54.34 -48.53
N THR A 626 4.61 53.16 -48.28
CA THR A 626 4.91 52.03 -49.27
C THR A 626 6.23 51.15 -49.09
N ARG A 627 6.12 49.79 -49.13
CA ARG A 627 7.11 48.67 -49.46
C ARG A 627 8.42 48.49 -48.61
N SER A 628 9.25 47.41 -48.60
CA SER A 628 9.41 46.02 -49.20
C SER A 628 10.61 45.26 -48.51
N ALA A 629 11.03 43.98 -48.66
CA ALA A 629 10.51 42.64 -49.09
C ALA A 629 11.64 41.53 -48.95
N ILE A 630 11.42 40.27 -49.43
CA ILE A 630 12.40 39.13 -49.67
C ILE A 630 12.72 38.16 -48.49
N SER A 631 13.14 36.91 -48.80
CA SER A 631 13.37 35.68 -47.95
C SER A 631 14.64 34.92 -48.46
N PRO A 632 15.21 33.82 -47.85
CA PRO A 632 14.62 32.46 -47.87
C PRO A 632 15.03 31.38 -46.78
N GLU A 633 14.17 30.34 -46.64
CA GLU A 633 14.45 28.86 -46.62
C GLU A 633 15.32 28.11 -45.58
N SER A 634 14.71 27.13 -44.87
CA SER A 634 15.02 25.67 -44.95
C SER A 634 14.19 24.79 -43.96
N THR A 635 14.00 23.50 -44.25
CA THR A 635 13.13 22.53 -43.50
C THR A 635 13.78 21.10 -43.48
N PRO A 636 13.30 20.07 -42.72
CA PRO A 636 11.97 19.39 -42.80
C PRO A 636 11.40 19.05 -41.38
N GLN A 637 10.45 18.13 -41.06
CA GLN A 637 9.74 17.05 -41.80
C GLN A 637 8.31 16.75 -41.20
N GLN A 638 7.87 15.48 -41.14
CA GLN A 638 6.49 14.97 -40.92
C GLN A 638 6.52 13.44 -40.60
N PRO A 639 5.41 12.66 -40.36
CA PRO A 639 3.97 12.97 -40.46
C PRO A 639 2.99 12.43 -39.35
N THR A 640 1.78 13.02 -39.33
CA THR A 640 0.41 12.55 -38.98
C THR A 640 0.11 11.18 -38.29
N HIS A 641 -0.89 11.18 -37.36
CA HIS A 641 -2.16 10.44 -37.59
C HIS A 641 -3.40 10.94 -36.80
N ARG A 642 -4.60 10.57 -37.30
CA ARG A 642 -5.98 10.68 -36.76
C ARG A 642 -6.19 9.77 -35.52
N GLN A 643 -7.23 9.84 -34.66
CA GLN A 643 -8.48 10.64 -34.48
C GLN A 643 -8.88 10.58 -32.96
N LEU A 644 -10.05 10.92 -32.38
CA LEU A 644 -11.44 11.21 -32.81
C LEU A 644 -12.12 12.23 -31.82
N TYR A 645 -13.43 12.11 -31.50
CA TYR A 645 -14.19 12.97 -30.56
C TYR A 645 -14.72 12.19 -29.33
N PRO A 646 -14.96 12.86 -28.18
CA PRO A 646 -15.62 12.31 -26.99
C PRO A 646 -17.15 12.46 -27.01
N SER A 647 -17.86 11.78 -26.10
CA SER A 647 -19.31 11.99 -25.86
C SER A 647 -19.70 11.88 -24.38
N PHE A 648 -20.78 12.59 -24.04
CA PHE A 648 -21.55 12.57 -22.78
C PHE A 648 -22.08 11.14 -22.44
N ASN A 649 -22.59 10.82 -21.24
CA ASN A 649 -23.45 11.65 -20.38
C ASN A 649 -23.43 11.30 -18.87
N LYS A 650 -24.12 12.13 -18.07
CA LYS A 650 -24.50 11.90 -16.66
C LYS A 650 -25.64 10.87 -16.50
N ASP A 651 -25.81 10.37 -15.28
CA ASP A 651 -27.03 10.45 -14.43
C ASP A 651 -26.80 9.70 -13.10
N LEU A 652 -27.56 9.83 -11.99
CA LEU A 652 -28.22 10.95 -11.27
C LEU A 652 -28.70 10.39 -9.88
N TYR A 653 -29.41 11.18 -9.06
CA TYR A 653 -30.02 10.86 -7.74
C TYR A 653 -29.04 10.78 -6.54
N MET A 654 -29.11 11.64 -5.49
CA MET A 654 -30.17 11.99 -4.50
C MET A 654 -30.29 10.99 -3.32
N ALA A 655 -30.56 11.38 -2.06
CA ALA A 655 -30.36 12.65 -1.31
C ALA A 655 -30.72 12.43 0.19
N GLU A 656 -29.99 13.06 1.14
CA GLU A 656 -30.42 13.40 2.53
C GLU A 656 -30.87 12.26 3.50
N ILE A 657 -30.92 12.35 4.85
CA ILE A 657 -30.59 13.37 5.88
C ILE A 657 -30.12 12.63 7.18
N PRO A 658 -29.37 13.25 8.13
CA PRO A 658 -28.71 12.54 9.25
C PRO A 658 -29.45 12.55 10.60
N LEU A 659 -29.06 11.66 11.52
CA LEU A 659 -29.50 11.65 12.94
C LEU A 659 -28.33 11.49 13.95
N ARG A 660 -28.62 11.75 15.24
CA ARG A 660 -27.66 12.18 16.27
C ARG A 660 -26.84 11.09 16.96
N LYS A 661 -25.68 11.54 17.48
CA LYS A 661 -24.84 10.97 18.53
C LYS A 661 -25.59 10.16 19.61
N GLY A 662 -25.00 9.02 19.98
CA GLY A 662 -24.33 8.93 21.28
C GLY A 662 -24.82 7.87 22.25
N GLU A 663 -24.02 6.82 22.45
CA GLU A 663 -24.02 6.03 23.68
C GLU A 663 -22.63 5.40 23.92
N VAL A 664 -22.27 5.16 25.19
CA VAL A 664 -20.95 4.64 25.59
C VAL A 664 -21.09 3.17 25.97
N TYR A 665 -20.37 2.27 25.31
CA TYR A 665 -20.38 0.84 25.64
C TYR A 665 -19.19 0.43 26.51
N VAL A 666 -19.49 -0.07 27.70
CA VAL A 666 -18.55 -0.67 28.65
C VAL A 666 -18.29 -2.13 28.26
N PRO A 667 -17.04 -2.63 28.25
CA PRO A 667 -16.76 -4.03 27.91
C PRO A 667 -17.29 -4.99 28.98
N VAL A 668 -18.23 -5.86 28.58
CA VAL A 668 -18.84 -6.86 29.45
C VAL A 668 -17.86 -8.00 29.77
N ASN A 669 -17.71 -8.32 31.05
CA ASN A 669 -16.94 -9.47 31.53
C ASN A 669 -17.65 -10.79 31.17
N LEU A 670 -17.07 -11.59 30.28
CA LEU A 670 -17.54 -12.97 30.01
C LEU A 670 -16.58 -13.98 30.63
N LYS A 671 -17.07 -14.69 31.67
CA LYS A 671 -16.28 -15.57 32.54
C LYS A 671 -16.97 -16.94 32.60
N LYS A 672 -16.18 -18.02 32.43
CA LYS A 672 -16.62 -19.43 32.24
C LYS A 672 -17.22 -19.67 30.83
N GLN A 673 -17.19 -20.88 30.26
CA GLN A 673 -16.82 -22.19 30.82
C GLN A 673 -15.69 -22.87 30.03
N PHE A 674 -14.78 -23.54 30.74
CA PHE A 674 -14.02 -24.68 30.23
C PHE A 674 -14.16 -25.83 31.24
N SER A 675 -14.61 -26.99 30.77
CA SER A 675 -14.73 -28.21 31.56
C SER A 675 -13.67 -29.21 31.11
N LEU A 676 -12.71 -29.52 32.00
CA LEU A 676 -11.75 -30.61 31.81
C LEU A 676 -11.97 -31.67 32.92
N PRO A 677 -11.88 -32.97 32.61
CA PRO A 677 -12.20 -34.03 33.55
C PRO A 677 -11.08 -34.22 34.59
N ILE A 678 -11.47 -34.31 35.85
CA ILE A 678 -10.56 -34.62 36.97
C ILE A 678 -10.22 -36.11 36.92
N LYS A 679 -8.92 -36.44 36.76
CA LYS A 679 -8.40 -37.76 37.16
C LYS A 679 -8.13 -37.74 38.66
N LEU A 680 -8.69 -38.72 39.39
CA LEU A 680 -8.35 -38.92 40.80
C LEU A 680 -6.91 -39.42 40.94
N PHE A 681 -6.16 -38.83 41.87
CA PHE A 681 -5.08 -39.48 42.58
C PHE A 681 -5.17 -39.12 44.07
N SER A 682 -4.80 -40.05 44.94
CA SER A 682 -5.04 -39.98 46.38
C SER A 682 -4.10 -39.00 47.09
N ALA A 683 -4.68 -38.03 47.81
CA ALA A 683 -3.93 -37.18 48.73
C ALA A 683 -3.70 -37.90 50.08
N GLY A 684 -2.45 -37.92 50.53
CA GLY A 684 -2.08 -38.33 51.88
C GLY A 684 -0.79 -37.63 52.31
N GLY A 685 -0.82 -36.92 53.44
CA GLY A 685 0.37 -36.28 54.02
C GLY A 685 0.30 -34.76 54.19
N ARG A 686 -0.34 -34.33 55.28
CA ARG A 686 -0.04 -33.17 56.16
C ARG A 686 0.16 -31.77 55.55
N CYS A 687 -0.55 -30.81 56.11
CA CYS A 687 -0.22 -29.39 56.05
C CYS A 687 1.07 -29.10 56.84
N ASP A 688 1.82 -28.08 56.40
CA ASP A 688 2.60 -27.23 57.32
C ASP A 688 2.47 -25.77 56.87
N VAL A 689 2.27 -24.84 57.82
CA VAL A 689 1.89 -23.45 57.53
C VAL A 689 2.97 -22.50 58.06
N VAL A 690 3.91 -22.11 57.18
CA VAL A 690 4.95 -21.14 57.51
C VAL A 690 4.59 -19.76 56.95
N ARG A 691 3.96 -18.92 57.78
CA ARG A 691 3.93 -17.47 57.57
C ARG A 691 5.34 -16.89 57.74
N ARG A 692 5.84 -16.16 56.74
CA ARG A 692 6.75 -15.02 56.94
C ARG A 692 6.26 -13.82 56.14
N ARG A 693 6.63 -12.62 56.59
CA ARG A 693 6.09 -11.31 56.20
C ARG A 693 7.18 -10.27 56.45
N TRP A 694 7.23 -9.22 55.62
CA TRP A 694 8.18 -8.09 55.67
C TRP A 694 9.63 -8.45 55.29
N SER A 695 10.06 -7.97 54.13
CA SER A 695 10.79 -6.69 54.05
C SER A 695 10.27 -5.94 52.82
#